data_AF-A0A4S8JUU1-F1
#
_entry.id   AF-A0A4S8JUU1-F1
#
_cell.length_a   1.000
_cell.length_b   1.000
_cell.length_c   1.000
_cell.angle_alpha   90.00
_cell.angle_beta   90.00
_cell.angle_gamma   90.00
#
_symmetry.space_group_name_H-M   'P 1'
#
loop_
_entity.id
_entity.type
_entity.pdbx_description
1 polymer ?
#
loop_
_entity_poly.entity_id
_entity_poly.type
_entity_poly.pdbx_seq_one_letter_code
_entity_poly.pdbx_strand_id
1 'polypeptide(L)'
;MQYLFDEDGRRYLDAFGGIATVCCGHCHPEVIEAIINQMKRLQHSTVLYLNHAIADFAEALASKLPGDLKVVFFTNSGTEANELALMIARLYTGCHDIISLRNAYHGNAAGTMGATAQCNWKFNVIQSGVHHALNPDQYRGVFGSDGEKYAKDVQEIIDFGTSGRVAGFISEAIQGVGGILELAPGYLPSVYNSIKKAGGLCIADEVQAGFARTGSHFWGFEAHGVVPDIVTMAKGIGNGIPIGAVVTTPEIAQVLTRRSYFNTFGGNPVCTAGGHAVLKVLEKEKLQENALVVGSYLKDGLMALKEKHEIIGDVRGRGLMLGVELVTDRQQKTPAKTEILHVMETMKDMGVLVGKGGFYGNVFRITPPLCFSKEDSERVLPTKTCRRTVERTLASLVCDRNCDICYISFHKHRETTAAFSASPLLSCRPRRLGLAAYFLCVPCDIRSIPFPLFIPQHGDRIVALRHLWNALLFIFLVGRMAIAFPTFLLALLLSSSHLPLSSPADEAFDVRRHLSTVTRYDVATETYDGSFSSSAIHDGCRPIHLNLVARHGTRAPTKKRIKELDRLAIRLDLLLNDAKQKAGKDSLQKIPAWLWGWQSPWKGRERGGELIIKGEEELYKLGTRVRERFPQLFDEEYHPDTFRITATQVPRASASAVAFGMGIFAGKGSLGPGQHRSFSVISESRASDIHLRFFDTCETYKEFRTSKEPDVEKMKEPFFDQIASSLSSRYHLNFTRQDISTLWFLCKQEASLLDITNQACGLFNPSEVSLLEWTDDIEVFVLKGYGESVNYRMGVPLLQDVVHSMEQAISAEEGNVASGTSEKARLRFAHAETVVPFTCLLGLFLEGPEFEQIQREQPLNLPPKPPQRRNWRGSSVAPFAGNNMLVLYQCPGNTSNDRLSSGVQRNKYFVHVLHNEIPIPMPGCGQRDFCQFEVFKERIVNPHLKHDFNSVCGIKLKMPEANCPLQKPCSFTSKLSNLFGRFFRKKDHNPCVKNKKNEL
;
A
#
# COMPACT_ATOMS: atom_id res chain seq x y z
N MET A 1 10.45 -19.44 20.38
CA MET A 1 11.35 -18.29 20.17
C MET A 1 10.57 -16.99 20.29
N GLN A 2 11.12 -15.93 20.90
CA GLN A 2 10.44 -14.64 21.13
C GLN A 2 10.88 -13.53 20.15
N TYR A 3 11.62 -13.91 19.10
CA TYR A 3 12.21 -13.01 18.12
C TYR A 3 11.59 -13.23 16.73
N LEU A 4 11.52 -12.16 15.96
CA LEU A 4 11.20 -12.14 14.53
C LEU A 4 12.43 -11.64 13.75
N PHE A 5 12.47 -11.95 12.45
CA PHE A 5 13.49 -11.48 11.52
C PHE A 5 12.79 -10.95 10.28
N ASP A 6 13.25 -9.82 9.75
CA ASP A 6 12.80 -9.29 8.45
C ASP A 6 13.58 -9.93 7.29
N GLU A 7 13.26 -9.53 6.06
CA GLU A 7 13.89 -9.99 4.82
C GLU A 7 15.40 -9.74 4.75
N ASP A 8 15.90 -8.72 5.44
CA ASP A 8 17.34 -8.39 5.55
C ASP A 8 18.04 -9.17 6.68
N GLY A 9 17.30 -10.01 7.42
CA GLY A 9 17.80 -10.79 8.54
C GLY A 9 17.99 -9.98 9.83
N ARG A 10 17.45 -8.75 9.91
CA ARG A 10 17.50 -7.94 11.13
C ARG A 10 16.51 -8.49 12.14
N ARG A 11 17.01 -8.70 13.37
CA ARG A 11 16.26 -9.29 14.48
C ARG A 11 15.44 -8.24 15.24
N TYR A 12 14.19 -8.58 15.53
CA TYR A 12 13.29 -7.83 16.40
C TYR A 12 12.80 -8.70 17.57
N LEU A 13 12.76 -8.13 18.77
CA LEU A 13 12.07 -8.70 19.91
C LEU A 13 10.56 -8.45 19.76
N ASP A 14 9.76 -9.51 19.72
CA ASP A 14 8.31 -9.40 19.56
C ASP A 14 7.62 -9.23 20.92
N ALA A 15 7.39 -7.98 21.32
CA ALA A 15 6.62 -7.63 22.52
C ALA A 15 5.11 -7.51 22.27
N PHE A 16 4.61 -7.94 21.10
CA PHE A 16 3.19 -7.90 20.72
C PHE A 16 2.59 -9.28 20.42
N GLY A 17 3.41 -10.29 20.15
CA GLY A 17 3.02 -11.70 20.01
C GLY A 17 2.04 -11.92 18.87
N GLY A 18 2.16 -11.18 17.77
CA GLY A 18 1.18 -11.20 16.67
C GLY A 18 -0.25 -10.86 17.12
N ILE A 19 -0.42 -9.78 17.89
CA ILE A 19 -1.69 -9.39 18.55
C ILE A 19 -2.15 -10.44 19.57
N ALA A 20 -1.27 -10.86 20.50
CA ALA A 20 -1.54 -11.90 21.51
C ALA A 20 -1.91 -13.29 20.95
N THR A 21 -1.48 -13.59 19.71
CA THR A 21 -1.73 -14.86 19.01
C THR A 21 -0.67 -15.91 19.30
N VAL A 22 0.59 -15.50 19.42
CA VAL A 22 1.73 -16.38 19.68
C VAL A 22 1.95 -16.45 21.19
N CYS A 23 1.52 -17.55 21.82
CA CYS A 23 1.65 -17.77 23.26
C CYS A 23 2.90 -18.61 23.61
N CYS A 24 3.18 -19.70 22.92
CA CYS A 24 4.35 -20.57 23.17
C CYS A 24 5.65 -20.04 22.51
N GLY A 25 5.59 -18.89 21.85
CA GLY A 25 6.66 -18.38 21.01
C GLY A 25 6.61 -18.89 19.57
N HIS A 26 7.28 -18.15 18.71
CA HIS A 26 7.46 -18.43 17.29
C HIS A 26 8.16 -19.77 17.11
N CYS A 27 7.65 -20.56 16.15
CA CYS A 27 8.20 -21.85 15.71
C CYS A 27 8.51 -22.84 16.85
N HIS A 28 7.66 -22.93 17.87
CA HIS A 28 7.86 -23.86 18.99
C HIS A 28 7.93 -25.33 18.50
N PRO A 29 9.02 -26.08 18.76
CA PRO A 29 9.29 -27.36 18.11
C PRO A 29 8.16 -28.39 18.32
N GLU A 30 7.70 -28.59 19.56
CA GLU A 30 6.62 -29.56 19.86
C GLU A 30 5.29 -29.22 19.16
N VAL A 31 5.01 -27.92 18.94
CA VAL A 31 3.81 -27.47 18.24
C VAL A 31 3.97 -27.72 16.73
N ILE A 32 5.13 -27.39 16.17
CA ILE A 32 5.47 -27.64 14.75
C ILE A 32 5.47 -29.13 14.44
N GLU A 33 6.03 -29.98 15.30
CA GLU A 33 6.04 -31.43 15.12
C GLU A 33 4.63 -32.03 15.16
N ALA A 34 3.77 -31.58 16.09
CA ALA A 34 2.37 -32.03 16.14
C ALA A 34 1.61 -31.67 14.85
N ILE A 35 1.77 -30.44 14.34
CA ILE A 35 1.20 -29.99 13.06
C ILE A 35 1.70 -30.88 11.91
N ILE A 36 3.02 -31.07 11.78
CA ILE A 36 3.63 -31.83 10.68
C ILE A 36 3.20 -33.30 10.72
N ASN A 37 3.19 -33.91 11.91
CA ASN A 37 2.81 -35.31 12.07
C ASN A 37 1.32 -35.53 11.77
N GLN A 38 0.44 -34.59 12.15
CA GLN A 38 -0.96 -34.65 11.78
C GLN A 38 -1.17 -34.40 10.28
N MET A 39 -0.47 -33.43 9.68
CA MET A 39 -0.54 -33.14 8.25
C MET A 39 -0.15 -34.35 7.39
N LYS A 40 0.90 -35.10 7.80
CA LYS A 40 1.33 -36.34 7.15
C LYS A 40 0.30 -37.47 7.22
N ARG A 41 -0.62 -37.44 8.20
CA ARG A 41 -1.65 -38.48 8.42
C ARG A 41 -2.98 -38.10 7.77
N LEU A 42 -3.48 -36.90 8.04
CA LEU A 42 -4.77 -36.41 7.58
C LEU A 42 -4.86 -34.88 7.73
N GLN A 43 -4.82 -34.16 6.60
CA GLN A 43 -4.96 -32.71 6.56
C GLN A 43 -6.39 -32.24 6.91
N HIS A 44 -7.42 -32.92 6.41
CA HIS A 44 -8.80 -32.52 6.61
C HIS A 44 -9.79 -33.66 6.36
N SER A 45 -10.85 -33.74 7.17
CA SER A 45 -11.95 -34.70 7.01
C SER A 45 -13.33 -34.15 7.35
N THR A 46 -13.48 -32.86 7.67
CA THR A 46 -14.62 -32.24 8.39
C THR A 46 -15.02 -32.91 9.72
N VAL A 47 -15.76 -32.19 10.57
CA VAL A 47 -16.34 -32.68 11.84
C VAL A 47 -17.55 -33.61 11.64
N LEU A 48 -18.05 -33.76 10.41
CA LEU A 48 -19.13 -34.71 10.10
C LEU A 48 -18.71 -36.19 10.23
N TYR A 49 -17.40 -36.46 10.36
CA TYR A 49 -16.85 -37.78 10.61
C TYR A 49 -16.02 -37.76 11.90
N LEU A 50 -16.08 -38.84 12.68
CA LEU A 50 -15.38 -38.93 13.96
C LEU A 50 -13.86 -38.84 13.78
N ASN A 51 -13.23 -37.97 14.57
CA ASN A 51 -11.78 -37.78 14.56
C ASN A 51 -11.25 -37.52 15.98
N HIS A 52 -10.42 -38.44 16.49
CA HIS A 52 -9.85 -38.38 17.84
C HIS A 52 -9.10 -37.06 18.09
N ALA A 53 -8.32 -36.55 17.13
CA ALA A 53 -7.56 -35.30 17.31
C ALA A 53 -8.45 -34.07 17.61
N ILE A 54 -9.76 -34.13 17.32
CA ILE A 54 -10.75 -33.11 17.66
C ILE A 54 -11.30 -33.37 19.08
N ALA A 55 -11.66 -34.63 19.37
CA ALA A 55 -12.19 -35.04 20.67
C ALA A 55 -11.16 -34.88 21.80
N ASP A 56 -9.94 -35.38 21.61
CA ASP A 56 -8.83 -35.27 22.55
C ASP A 56 -8.55 -33.81 22.92
N PHE A 57 -8.64 -32.90 21.93
CA PHE A 57 -8.42 -31.48 22.17
C PHE A 57 -9.63 -30.81 22.83
N ALA A 58 -10.86 -31.19 22.48
CA ALA A 58 -12.07 -30.70 23.13
C ALA A 58 -12.11 -31.09 24.61
N GLU A 59 -11.77 -32.34 24.94
CA GLU A 59 -11.66 -32.83 26.31
C GLU A 59 -10.55 -32.10 27.09
N ALA A 60 -9.35 -32.00 26.52
CA ALA A 60 -8.25 -31.27 27.13
C ALA A 60 -8.57 -29.78 27.35
N LEU A 61 -9.28 -29.12 26.42
CA LEU A 61 -9.70 -27.73 26.54
C LEU A 61 -10.80 -27.55 27.60
N ALA A 62 -11.82 -28.40 27.60
CA ALA A 62 -12.88 -28.40 28.60
C ALA A 62 -12.34 -28.66 30.01
N SER A 63 -11.28 -29.48 30.16
CA SER A 63 -10.63 -29.73 31.46
C SER A 63 -10.00 -28.48 32.11
N LYS A 64 -9.77 -27.41 31.33
CA LYS A 64 -9.26 -26.12 31.83
C LYS A 64 -10.38 -25.13 32.17
N LEU A 65 -11.66 -25.49 32.03
CA LEU A 65 -12.81 -24.61 32.28
C LEU A 65 -13.60 -25.05 33.51
N PRO A 66 -14.22 -24.11 34.26
CA PRO A 66 -14.95 -24.42 35.48
C PRO A 66 -16.36 -24.98 35.22
N GLY A 67 -16.86 -25.77 36.18
CA GLY A 67 -18.26 -26.19 36.24
C GLY A 67 -18.67 -27.16 35.14
N ASP A 68 -19.69 -26.78 34.37
CA ASP A 68 -20.29 -27.63 33.32
C ASP A 68 -20.03 -27.10 31.90
N LEU A 69 -19.05 -26.20 31.73
CA LEU A 69 -18.58 -25.67 30.44
C LEU A 69 -17.81 -26.76 29.66
N LYS A 70 -18.54 -27.75 29.14
CA LYS A 70 -17.99 -29.01 28.60
C LYS A 70 -18.25 -29.25 27.12
N VAL A 71 -19.13 -28.49 26.47
CA VAL A 71 -19.40 -28.65 25.03
C VAL A 71 -18.60 -27.63 24.23
N VAL A 72 -17.67 -28.13 23.41
CA VAL A 72 -16.75 -27.33 22.60
C VAL A 72 -17.18 -27.33 21.13
N PHE A 73 -17.42 -26.14 20.57
CA PHE A 73 -17.61 -25.92 19.14
C PHE A 73 -16.39 -25.19 18.57
N PHE A 74 -15.61 -25.86 17.72
CA PHE A 74 -14.44 -25.25 17.08
C PHE A 74 -14.82 -24.40 15.86
N THR A 75 -14.16 -23.26 15.72
CA THR A 75 -14.27 -22.31 14.60
C THR A 75 -12.87 -21.99 14.05
N ASN A 76 -12.75 -21.12 13.04
CA ASN A 76 -11.44 -20.70 12.51
C ASN A 76 -10.90 -19.42 13.17
N SER A 77 -11.74 -18.64 13.85
CA SER A 77 -11.39 -17.31 14.35
C SER A 77 -12.25 -16.86 15.54
N GLY A 78 -11.78 -15.83 16.25
CA GLY A 78 -12.54 -15.18 17.33
C GLY A 78 -13.82 -14.51 16.82
N THR A 79 -13.80 -13.93 15.60
CA THR A 79 -15.01 -13.39 14.95
C THR A 79 -16.06 -14.49 14.76
N GLU A 80 -15.69 -15.67 14.24
CA GLU A 80 -16.62 -16.79 14.10
C GLU A 80 -17.11 -17.33 15.45
N ALA A 81 -16.23 -17.40 16.46
CA ALA A 81 -16.59 -17.84 17.80
C ALA A 81 -17.63 -16.89 18.45
N ASN A 82 -17.41 -15.58 18.32
CA ASN A 82 -18.35 -14.58 18.84
C ASN A 82 -19.67 -14.55 18.05
N GLU A 83 -19.67 -14.66 16.71
CA GLU A 83 -20.92 -14.82 15.94
C GLU A 83 -21.72 -16.04 16.42
N LEU A 84 -21.06 -17.19 16.62
CA LEU A 84 -21.70 -18.40 17.13
C LEU A 84 -22.24 -18.20 18.55
N ALA A 85 -21.49 -17.59 19.47
CA ALA A 85 -21.94 -17.33 20.84
C ALA A 85 -23.16 -16.39 20.89
N LEU A 86 -23.15 -15.32 20.10
CA LEU A 86 -24.29 -14.40 19.96
C LEU A 86 -25.52 -15.11 19.36
N MET A 87 -25.32 -16.02 18.39
CA MET A 87 -26.39 -16.84 17.83
C MET A 87 -26.96 -17.84 18.85
N ILE A 88 -26.11 -18.55 19.59
CA ILE A 88 -26.52 -19.49 20.65
C ILE A 88 -27.38 -18.76 21.69
N ALA A 89 -26.92 -17.61 22.18
CA ALA A 89 -27.64 -16.83 23.19
C ALA A 89 -29.05 -16.40 22.72
N ARG A 90 -29.17 -15.95 21.47
CA ARG A 90 -30.47 -15.62 20.85
C ARG A 90 -31.37 -16.84 20.66
N LEU A 91 -30.81 -17.99 20.24
CA LEU A 91 -31.56 -19.23 20.04
C LEU A 91 -32.03 -19.88 21.36
N TYR A 92 -31.26 -19.73 22.44
CA TYR A 92 -31.58 -20.27 23.76
C TYR A 92 -32.66 -19.46 24.47
N THR A 93 -32.47 -18.14 24.57
CA THR A 93 -33.40 -17.25 25.27
C THR A 93 -34.67 -16.92 24.48
N GLY A 94 -34.63 -17.05 23.15
CA GLY A 94 -35.66 -16.53 22.25
C GLY A 94 -35.72 -14.99 22.18
N CYS A 95 -34.75 -14.29 22.77
CA CYS A 95 -34.60 -12.84 22.72
C CYS A 95 -33.60 -12.43 21.63
N HIS A 96 -33.63 -11.17 21.20
CA HIS A 96 -32.73 -10.66 20.15
C HIS A 96 -31.64 -9.72 20.70
N ASP A 97 -31.94 -8.92 21.72
CA ASP A 97 -31.05 -7.87 22.23
C ASP A 97 -29.82 -8.42 22.96
N ILE A 98 -28.65 -7.92 22.58
CA ILE A 98 -27.36 -8.19 23.23
C ILE A 98 -26.86 -6.90 23.89
N ILE A 99 -26.28 -7.00 25.08
CA ILE A 99 -25.56 -5.88 25.70
C ILE A 99 -24.05 -6.12 25.57
N SER A 100 -23.33 -5.10 25.12
CA SER A 100 -21.87 -5.04 25.03
C SER A 100 -21.35 -3.81 25.79
N LEU A 101 -20.03 -3.68 25.94
CA LEU A 101 -19.40 -2.51 26.57
C LEU A 101 -18.94 -1.51 25.52
N ARG A 102 -19.07 -0.20 25.81
CA ARG A 102 -18.32 0.84 25.09
C ARG A 102 -16.81 0.51 25.15
N ASN A 103 -16.06 0.85 24.11
CA ASN A 103 -14.64 0.51 23.93
C ASN A 103 -14.31 -1.00 23.71
N ALA A 104 -15.28 -1.92 23.70
CA ALA A 104 -15.03 -3.34 23.42
C ALA A 104 -14.69 -3.65 21.95
N TYR A 105 -14.02 -4.78 21.71
CA TYR A 105 -13.80 -5.34 20.36
C TYR A 105 -14.09 -6.84 20.34
N HIS A 106 -15.06 -7.25 19.51
CA HIS A 106 -15.55 -8.64 19.42
C HIS A 106 -15.46 -9.24 18.01
N GLY A 107 -14.96 -8.49 17.03
CA GLY A 107 -14.77 -8.98 15.66
C GLY A 107 -15.34 -8.05 14.58
N ASN A 108 -15.30 -8.51 13.34
CA ASN A 108 -15.57 -7.71 12.14
C ASN A 108 -16.60 -8.32 11.18
N ALA A 109 -17.34 -9.35 11.60
CA ALA A 109 -18.56 -9.81 10.90
C ALA A 109 -19.78 -8.99 11.36
N ALA A 110 -20.92 -9.09 10.69
CA ALA A 110 -22.03 -8.13 10.88
C ALA A 110 -22.56 -8.05 12.32
N GLY A 111 -22.72 -9.17 13.03
CA GLY A 111 -23.19 -9.20 14.43
C GLY A 111 -22.11 -8.76 15.41
N THR A 112 -20.90 -9.28 15.25
CA THR A 112 -19.71 -8.97 16.07
C THR A 112 -19.20 -7.55 15.91
N MET A 113 -19.37 -6.95 14.74
CA MET A 113 -19.12 -5.53 14.48
C MET A 113 -20.21 -4.66 15.11
N GLY A 114 -21.43 -5.20 15.27
CA GLY A 114 -22.48 -4.65 16.12
C GLY A 114 -22.01 -4.52 17.57
N ALA A 115 -21.55 -5.63 18.17
CA ALA A 115 -21.04 -5.72 19.54
C ALA A 115 -19.70 -4.99 19.78
N THR A 116 -18.85 -4.85 18.77
CA THR A 116 -17.65 -4.00 18.82
C THR A 116 -18.05 -2.54 18.96
N ALA A 117 -17.47 -1.83 19.93
CA ALA A 117 -17.96 -0.52 20.36
C ALA A 117 -16.91 0.60 20.17
N GLN A 118 -16.22 0.55 19.03
CA GLN A 118 -15.19 1.49 18.63
C GLN A 118 -15.42 1.90 17.17
N CYS A 119 -15.60 3.19 16.89
CA CYS A 119 -16.03 3.67 15.56
C CYS A 119 -15.00 3.43 14.45
N ASN A 120 -13.71 3.43 14.77
CA ASN A 120 -12.60 3.08 13.88
C ASN A 120 -12.58 1.61 13.44
N TRP A 121 -13.41 0.74 14.03
CA TRP A 121 -13.56 -0.67 13.64
C TRP A 121 -14.97 -1.00 13.09
N LYS A 122 -15.85 -0.01 12.93
CA LYS A 122 -17.18 -0.18 12.34
C LYS A 122 -17.21 0.30 10.89
N PHE A 123 -17.69 -0.56 10.00
CA PHE A 123 -18.13 -0.17 8.66
C PHE A 123 -19.62 0.22 8.69
N ASN A 124 -20.05 1.03 7.72
CA ASN A 124 -21.45 1.46 7.58
C ASN A 124 -22.32 0.33 7.00
N VAL A 125 -22.66 -0.65 7.85
CA VAL A 125 -23.51 -1.80 7.54
C VAL A 125 -24.58 -1.95 8.62
N ILE A 126 -25.67 -2.67 8.31
CA ILE A 126 -26.77 -2.89 9.26
C ILE A 126 -26.26 -3.67 10.49
N GLN A 127 -26.44 -3.06 11.66
CA GLN A 127 -26.15 -3.63 12.97
C GLN A 127 -27.40 -3.41 13.84
N SER A 128 -28.03 -4.48 14.34
CA SER A 128 -29.31 -4.40 15.06
C SER A 128 -29.34 -5.25 16.34
N GLY A 129 -30.14 -4.81 17.31
CA GLY A 129 -30.33 -5.47 18.60
C GLY A 129 -29.03 -5.65 19.38
N VAL A 130 -28.23 -4.59 19.44
CA VAL A 130 -27.02 -4.50 20.26
C VAL A 130 -26.99 -3.15 20.96
N HIS A 131 -26.83 -3.18 22.29
CA HIS A 131 -26.77 -2.02 23.17
C HIS A 131 -25.38 -1.90 23.78
N HIS A 132 -24.96 -0.68 24.14
CA HIS A 132 -23.59 -0.39 24.58
C HIS A 132 -23.54 0.31 25.94
N ALA A 133 -23.34 -0.49 26.98
CA ALA A 133 -23.19 -0.03 28.35
C ALA A 133 -21.93 0.83 28.55
N LEU A 134 -21.95 1.70 29.56
CA LEU A 134 -20.80 2.48 30.01
C LEU A 134 -19.59 1.58 30.22
N ASN A 135 -18.44 2.02 29.70
CA ASN A 135 -17.19 1.29 29.91
C ASN A 135 -16.76 1.45 31.37
N PRO A 136 -16.54 0.36 32.15
CA PRO A 136 -16.10 0.41 33.54
C PRO A 136 -14.59 0.72 33.62
N ASP A 137 -14.21 1.88 33.09
CA ASP A 137 -12.84 2.38 32.95
C ASP A 137 -12.36 3.01 34.26
N GLN A 138 -11.37 2.39 34.89
CA GLN A 138 -10.80 2.84 36.16
C GLN A 138 -9.98 4.14 36.03
N TYR A 139 -9.45 4.44 34.85
CA TYR A 139 -8.61 5.61 34.62
C TYR A 139 -9.42 6.81 34.11
N ARG A 140 -10.30 6.62 33.13
CA ARG A 140 -11.07 7.71 32.47
C ARG A 140 -12.56 7.73 32.81
N GLY A 141 -13.11 6.65 33.34
CA GLY A 141 -14.55 6.50 33.51
C GLY A 141 -15.10 7.30 34.70
N VAL A 142 -16.39 7.64 34.60
CA VAL A 142 -17.10 8.57 35.51
C VAL A 142 -17.21 8.09 36.96
N PHE A 143 -17.02 6.80 37.23
CA PHE A 143 -17.07 6.22 38.58
C PHE A 143 -15.74 5.58 39.02
N GLY A 144 -14.66 5.73 38.24
CA GLY A 144 -13.34 5.18 38.56
C GLY A 144 -13.38 3.66 38.76
N SER A 145 -12.91 3.17 39.92
CA SER A 145 -12.89 1.74 40.27
C SER A 145 -14.18 1.21 40.90
N ASP A 146 -15.27 1.99 40.96
CA ASP A 146 -16.57 1.54 41.48
C ASP A 146 -17.38 0.79 40.42
N GLY A 147 -17.16 -0.53 40.30
CA GLY A 147 -17.85 -1.39 39.33
C GLY A 147 -19.36 -1.50 39.55
N GLU A 148 -19.84 -1.41 40.78
CA GLU A 148 -21.28 -1.50 41.06
C GLU A 148 -22.05 -0.30 40.49
N LYS A 149 -21.48 0.90 40.52
CA LYS A 149 -22.09 2.07 39.86
C LYS A 149 -22.18 1.90 38.34
N TYR A 150 -21.18 1.33 37.67
CA TYR A 150 -21.29 1.04 36.23
C TYR A 150 -22.31 -0.06 35.93
N ALA A 151 -22.46 -1.07 36.80
CA ALA A 151 -23.40 -2.16 36.57
C ALA A 151 -24.87 -1.68 36.54
N LYS A 152 -25.19 -0.54 37.15
CA LYS A 152 -26.53 0.08 37.09
C LYS A 152 -26.92 0.50 35.67
N ASP A 153 -25.97 0.97 34.85
CA ASP A 153 -26.24 1.34 33.45
C ASP A 153 -26.66 0.12 32.61
N VAL A 154 -26.18 -1.09 32.94
CA VAL A 154 -26.68 -2.33 32.32
C VAL A 154 -28.13 -2.61 32.72
N GLN A 155 -28.52 -2.36 33.97
CA GLN A 155 -29.91 -2.47 34.41
C GLN A 155 -30.81 -1.42 33.72
N GLU A 156 -30.36 -0.17 33.63
CA GLU A 156 -31.09 0.88 32.91
C GLU A 156 -31.26 0.56 31.42
N ILE A 157 -30.25 -0.05 30.77
CA ILE A 157 -30.38 -0.55 29.39
C ILE A 157 -31.42 -1.67 29.30
N ILE A 158 -31.49 -2.59 30.27
CA ILE A 158 -32.52 -3.65 30.29
C ILE A 158 -33.91 -3.02 30.43
N ASP A 159 -34.08 -2.09 31.37
CA ASP A 159 -35.37 -1.51 31.76
C ASP A 159 -35.92 -0.50 30.73
N PHE A 160 -35.05 0.28 30.09
CA PHE A 160 -35.43 1.37 29.18
C PHE A 160 -35.01 1.16 27.72
N GLY A 161 -34.05 0.28 27.45
CA GLY A 161 -33.53 -0.01 26.10
C GLY A 161 -34.04 -1.32 25.48
N THR A 162 -34.61 -2.23 26.28
CA THR A 162 -35.07 -3.54 25.80
C THR A 162 -36.49 -3.88 26.27
N SER A 163 -36.94 -5.13 26.07
CA SER A 163 -38.24 -5.62 26.54
C SER A 163 -38.29 -6.00 28.03
N GLY A 164 -37.31 -5.55 28.83
CA GLY A 164 -37.01 -6.11 30.16
C GLY A 164 -36.36 -7.50 30.11
N ARG A 165 -36.03 -7.99 28.91
CA ARG A 165 -35.34 -9.27 28.66
C ARG A 165 -34.32 -9.11 27.56
N VAL A 166 -33.20 -9.83 27.69
CA VAL A 166 -32.08 -9.82 26.76
C VAL A 166 -31.67 -11.23 26.38
N ALA A 167 -31.06 -11.39 25.20
CA ALA A 167 -30.42 -12.63 24.80
C ALA A 167 -29.16 -12.91 25.62
N GLY A 168 -28.41 -11.85 25.94
CA GLY A 168 -27.23 -11.96 26.77
C GLY A 168 -26.35 -10.71 26.80
N PHE A 169 -25.25 -10.85 27.51
CA PHE A 169 -24.20 -9.85 27.67
C PHE A 169 -22.87 -10.42 27.21
N ILE A 170 -22.08 -9.65 26.46
CA ILE A 170 -20.74 -10.03 26.02
C ILE A 170 -19.70 -9.02 26.49
N SER A 171 -18.57 -9.52 27.01
CA SER A 171 -17.45 -8.67 27.43
C SER A 171 -16.11 -9.39 27.37
N GLU A 172 -15.06 -8.67 26.96
CA GLU A 172 -13.67 -9.04 27.21
C GLU A 172 -13.36 -8.92 28.71
N ALA A 173 -12.75 -9.91 29.35
CA ALA A 173 -12.39 -9.83 30.79
C ALA A 173 -11.34 -8.74 31.09
N ILE A 174 -10.51 -8.42 30.08
CA ILE A 174 -9.66 -7.23 29.97
C ILE A 174 -9.78 -6.78 28.51
N GLN A 175 -10.27 -5.56 28.23
CA GLN A 175 -10.48 -5.11 26.84
C GLN A 175 -9.13 -4.96 26.13
N GLY A 176 -8.82 -5.85 25.20
CA GLY A 176 -7.49 -5.94 24.60
C GLY A 176 -7.25 -4.85 23.56
N VAL A 177 -8.13 -4.73 22.54
CA VAL A 177 -8.01 -3.66 21.53
C VAL A 177 -8.36 -2.30 22.15
N GLY A 178 -9.26 -2.29 23.14
CA GLY A 178 -9.61 -1.15 23.99
C GLY A 178 -8.46 -0.55 24.81
N GLY A 179 -7.23 -1.09 24.70
CA GLY A 179 -6.04 -0.54 25.34
C GLY A 179 -5.72 -1.22 26.66
N ILE A 180 -5.84 -2.55 26.71
CA ILE A 180 -5.60 -3.40 27.89
C ILE A 180 -6.31 -2.85 29.13
N LEU A 181 -7.62 -2.62 29.01
CA LEU A 181 -8.42 -2.01 30.07
C LEU A 181 -8.95 -3.07 31.02
N GLU A 182 -8.46 -3.07 32.26
CA GLU A 182 -9.02 -3.86 33.35
C GLU A 182 -10.33 -3.25 33.82
N LEU A 183 -11.44 -4.01 33.71
CA LEU A 183 -12.75 -3.57 34.16
C LEU A 183 -12.74 -3.25 35.67
N ALA A 184 -13.51 -2.26 36.09
CA ALA A 184 -13.63 -1.87 37.50
C ALA A 184 -14.06 -3.06 38.40
N PRO A 185 -13.42 -3.25 39.58
CA PRO A 185 -13.76 -4.31 40.53
C PRO A 185 -15.26 -4.35 40.88
N GLY A 186 -15.83 -5.56 40.99
CA GLY A 186 -17.25 -5.77 41.29
C GLY A 186 -18.21 -5.60 40.11
N TYR A 187 -17.74 -5.16 38.94
CA TYR A 187 -18.58 -4.95 37.75
C TYR A 187 -19.20 -6.25 37.22
N LEU A 188 -18.38 -7.23 36.82
CA LEU A 188 -18.89 -8.47 36.21
C LEU A 188 -19.81 -9.28 37.12
N PRO A 189 -19.53 -9.50 38.43
CA PRO A 189 -20.47 -10.16 39.34
C PRO A 189 -21.85 -9.49 39.37
N SER A 190 -21.86 -8.15 39.43
CA SER A 190 -23.08 -7.34 39.47
C SER A 190 -23.87 -7.45 38.17
N VAL A 191 -23.19 -7.34 37.02
CA VAL A 191 -23.79 -7.47 35.69
C VAL A 191 -24.35 -8.87 35.46
N TYR A 192 -23.60 -9.93 35.79
CA TYR A 192 -24.04 -11.31 35.58
C TYR A 192 -25.33 -11.61 36.39
N ASN A 193 -25.47 -11.03 37.59
CA ASN A 193 -26.70 -11.12 38.38
C ASN A 193 -27.89 -10.45 37.69
N SER A 194 -27.74 -9.22 37.17
CA SER A 194 -28.80 -8.54 36.41
C SER A 194 -29.18 -9.25 35.11
N ILE A 195 -28.19 -9.73 34.34
CA ILE A 195 -28.42 -10.43 33.08
C ILE A 195 -29.17 -11.75 33.30
N LYS A 196 -28.79 -12.53 34.32
CA LYS A 196 -29.49 -13.78 34.67
C LYS A 196 -30.92 -13.52 35.17
N LYS A 197 -31.16 -12.44 35.91
CA LYS A 197 -32.53 -11.99 36.28
C LYS A 197 -33.39 -11.60 35.08
N ALA A 198 -32.78 -11.00 34.06
CA ALA A 198 -33.44 -10.68 32.78
C ALA A 198 -33.58 -11.89 31.82
N GLY A 199 -33.18 -13.09 32.25
CA GLY A 199 -33.25 -14.32 31.46
C GLY A 199 -32.19 -14.46 30.35
N GLY A 200 -31.14 -13.63 30.38
CA GLY A 200 -30.05 -13.64 29.40
C GLY A 200 -28.85 -14.51 29.80
N LEU A 201 -27.99 -14.81 28.83
CA LEU A 201 -26.72 -15.53 29.03
C LEU A 201 -25.53 -14.57 29.16
N CYS A 202 -24.53 -14.96 29.94
CA CYS A 202 -23.27 -14.23 30.13
C CYS A 202 -22.16 -14.84 29.27
N ILE A 203 -21.58 -14.05 28.35
CA ILE A 203 -20.56 -14.47 27.38
C ILE A 203 -19.23 -13.80 27.74
N ALA A 204 -18.22 -14.62 28.08
CA ALA A 204 -16.85 -14.14 28.28
C ALA A 204 -16.05 -14.24 26.97
N ASP A 205 -15.60 -13.09 26.45
CA ASP A 205 -14.64 -13.03 25.34
C ASP A 205 -13.21 -13.15 25.89
N GLU A 206 -12.69 -14.37 25.84
CA GLU A 206 -11.34 -14.73 26.27
C GLU A 206 -10.36 -14.78 25.09
N VAL A 207 -10.73 -14.25 23.91
CA VAL A 207 -9.91 -14.30 22.69
C VAL A 207 -8.53 -13.68 22.89
N GLN A 208 -8.38 -12.70 23.79
CA GLN A 208 -7.07 -12.11 24.13
C GLN A 208 -6.59 -12.41 25.55
N ALA A 209 -7.47 -12.57 26.53
CA ALA A 209 -7.10 -12.70 27.94
C ALA A 209 -6.95 -14.15 28.43
N GLY A 210 -7.47 -15.13 27.67
CA GLY A 210 -7.37 -16.55 27.99
C GLY A 210 -6.02 -17.17 27.68
N PHE A 211 -5.94 -18.50 27.78
CA PHE A 211 -4.71 -19.28 27.55
C PHE A 211 -3.53 -18.79 28.39
N ALA A 212 -3.75 -18.68 29.71
CA ALA A 212 -2.77 -18.32 30.73
C ALA A 212 -2.13 -16.92 30.59
N ARG A 213 -2.63 -16.08 29.68
CA ARG A 213 -2.09 -14.77 29.34
C ARG A 213 -1.96 -13.81 30.54
N THR A 214 -2.93 -13.84 31.45
CA THR A 214 -2.95 -12.99 32.66
C THR A 214 -2.07 -13.52 33.80
N GLY A 215 -1.46 -14.71 33.63
CA GLY A 215 -0.55 -15.36 34.58
C GLY A 215 -1.23 -15.93 35.83
N SER A 216 -1.93 -15.09 36.59
CA SER A 216 -2.61 -15.50 37.82
C SER A 216 -3.69 -16.59 37.63
N HIS A 217 -4.30 -16.62 36.45
CA HIS A 217 -5.43 -17.48 36.10
C HIS A 217 -5.28 -17.99 34.66
N PHE A 218 -5.99 -19.06 34.30
CA PHE A 218 -5.93 -19.57 32.92
C PHE A 218 -6.86 -18.76 31.99
N TRP A 219 -7.99 -18.29 32.53
CA TRP A 219 -8.93 -17.39 31.87
C TRP A 219 -9.03 -16.05 32.63
N GLY A 220 -9.26 -14.95 31.91
CA GLY A 220 -9.38 -13.62 32.50
C GLY A 220 -10.59 -13.47 33.44
N PHE A 221 -11.72 -14.10 33.13
CA PHE A 221 -12.95 -14.01 33.93
C PHE A 221 -12.80 -14.57 35.34
N GLU A 222 -11.90 -15.54 35.56
CA GLU A 222 -11.65 -16.15 36.87
C GLU A 222 -11.15 -15.11 37.88
N ALA A 223 -10.33 -14.15 37.42
CA ALA A 223 -9.82 -13.04 38.23
C ALA A 223 -10.91 -12.04 38.68
N HIS A 224 -12.13 -12.13 38.12
CA HIS A 224 -13.31 -11.35 38.52
C HIS A 224 -14.27 -12.16 39.41
N GLY A 225 -13.96 -13.43 39.72
CA GLY A 225 -14.79 -14.28 40.59
C GLY A 225 -16.14 -14.69 39.98
N VAL A 226 -16.25 -14.73 38.65
CA VAL A 226 -17.47 -15.10 37.93
C VAL A 226 -17.31 -16.40 37.14
N VAL A 227 -18.43 -17.08 36.86
CA VAL A 227 -18.49 -18.17 35.88
C VAL A 227 -19.48 -17.77 34.78
N PRO A 228 -19.04 -17.64 33.51
CA PRO A 228 -19.90 -17.34 32.37
C PRO A 228 -20.69 -18.57 31.92
N ASP A 229 -21.72 -18.34 31.10
CA ASP A 229 -22.55 -19.39 30.52
C ASP A 229 -22.01 -19.82 29.13
N ILE A 230 -21.25 -18.93 28.47
CA ILE A 230 -20.51 -19.18 27.23
C ILE A 230 -19.11 -18.54 27.32
N VAL A 231 -18.07 -19.23 26.88
CA VAL A 231 -16.71 -18.68 26.71
C VAL A 231 -16.31 -18.75 25.25
N THR A 232 -15.77 -17.67 24.70
CA THR A 232 -15.19 -17.64 23.34
C THR A 232 -13.69 -17.42 23.39
N MET A 233 -12.95 -18.08 22.49
CA MET A 233 -11.49 -18.00 22.44
C MET A 233 -10.97 -18.18 21.02
N ALA A 234 -9.80 -17.62 20.75
CA ALA A 234 -9.02 -17.82 19.53
C ALA A 234 -7.56 -17.47 19.83
N LYS A 235 -6.79 -17.02 18.84
CA LYS A 235 -5.43 -16.48 19.02
C LYS A 235 -4.48 -17.49 19.69
N GLY A 236 -4.24 -17.33 21.00
CA GLY A 236 -3.34 -18.16 21.80
C GLY A 236 -3.62 -19.65 21.69
N ILE A 237 -4.89 -20.05 21.49
CA ILE A 237 -5.30 -21.45 21.28
C ILE A 237 -4.53 -22.18 20.17
N GLY A 238 -4.13 -21.47 19.11
CA GLY A 238 -3.48 -22.05 17.93
C GLY A 238 -2.01 -21.69 17.78
N ASN A 239 -1.46 -20.83 18.65
CA ASN A 239 -0.10 -20.28 18.54
C ASN A 239 0.29 -19.81 17.12
N GLY A 240 -0.67 -19.23 16.38
CA GLY A 240 -0.51 -18.79 14.98
C GLY A 240 -1.33 -19.55 13.94
N ILE A 241 -1.81 -20.77 14.24
CA ILE A 241 -2.71 -21.51 13.35
C ILE A 241 -4.14 -20.94 13.46
N PRO A 242 -4.92 -20.83 12.35
CA PRO A 242 -6.33 -20.45 12.40
C PRO A 242 -7.19 -21.48 13.13
N ILE A 243 -7.52 -21.19 14.39
CA ILE A 243 -8.52 -21.90 15.19
C ILE A 243 -9.09 -20.97 16.26
N GLY A 244 -10.40 -21.14 16.51
CA GLY A 244 -11.14 -20.57 17.62
C GLY A 244 -12.05 -21.63 18.23
N ALA A 245 -12.68 -21.31 19.36
CA ALA A 245 -13.67 -22.16 19.98
C ALA A 245 -14.74 -21.35 20.73
N VAL A 246 -15.93 -21.94 20.82
CA VAL A 246 -16.99 -21.57 21.75
C VAL A 246 -17.17 -22.74 22.71
N VAL A 247 -17.13 -22.49 24.01
CA VAL A 247 -17.41 -23.52 25.03
C VAL A 247 -18.61 -23.10 25.86
N THR A 248 -19.56 -24.02 26.06
CA THR A 248 -20.79 -23.77 26.82
C THR A 248 -21.28 -25.06 27.49
N THR A 249 -22.40 -24.99 28.21
CA THR A 249 -23.00 -26.13 28.90
C THR A 249 -23.76 -27.05 27.92
N PRO A 250 -23.94 -28.34 28.24
CA PRO A 250 -24.80 -29.24 27.46
C PRO A 250 -26.22 -28.72 27.26
N GLU A 251 -26.81 -28.09 28.29
CA GLU A 251 -28.14 -27.49 28.24
C GLU A 251 -28.24 -26.38 27.18
N ILE A 252 -27.29 -25.45 27.17
CA ILE A 252 -27.26 -24.33 26.23
C ILE A 252 -26.94 -24.83 24.82
N ALA A 253 -25.98 -25.76 24.68
CA ALA A 253 -25.58 -26.35 23.40
C ALA A 253 -26.74 -27.06 22.67
N GLN A 254 -27.71 -27.59 23.40
CA GLN A 254 -28.86 -28.32 22.87
C GLN A 254 -29.65 -27.53 21.81
N VAL A 255 -29.60 -26.19 21.83
CA VAL A 255 -30.33 -25.35 20.84
C VAL A 255 -29.80 -25.49 19.43
N LEU A 256 -28.51 -25.83 19.27
CA LEU A 256 -27.92 -26.04 17.96
C LEU A 256 -28.40 -27.34 17.32
N THR A 257 -28.82 -28.35 18.11
CA THR A 257 -29.38 -29.61 17.56
C THR A 257 -30.74 -29.42 16.89
N ARG A 258 -31.34 -28.22 16.96
CA ARG A 258 -32.55 -27.85 16.20
C ARG A 258 -32.30 -27.81 14.69
N ARG A 259 -31.04 -27.76 14.23
CA ARG A 259 -30.61 -27.75 12.82
C ARG A 259 -29.27 -28.50 12.66
N SER A 260 -28.87 -28.81 11.43
CA SER A 260 -27.55 -29.41 11.14
C SER A 260 -26.45 -28.34 11.11
N TYR A 261 -26.07 -27.80 12.27
CA TYR A 261 -24.99 -26.81 12.38
C TYR A 261 -23.60 -27.47 12.33
N PHE A 262 -22.74 -27.03 11.41
CA PHE A 262 -21.30 -27.33 11.39
C PHE A 262 -20.54 -26.26 10.58
N ASN A 263 -19.25 -26.08 10.86
CA ASN A 263 -18.34 -25.27 10.04
C ASN A 263 -17.42 -26.20 9.25
N THR A 264 -17.26 -26.01 7.93
CA THR A 264 -16.42 -26.89 7.08
C THR A 264 -15.01 -27.10 7.64
N PHE A 265 -14.35 -26.02 8.10
CA PHE A 265 -12.99 -26.07 8.65
C PHE A 265 -12.93 -25.97 10.18
N GLY A 266 -14.06 -25.74 10.85
CA GLY A 266 -14.12 -25.74 12.31
C GLY A 266 -13.73 -27.12 12.83
N GLY A 267 -12.74 -27.17 13.72
CA GLY A 267 -12.19 -28.44 14.20
C GLY A 267 -11.30 -29.14 13.16
N ASN A 268 -10.61 -28.41 12.28
CA ASN A 268 -9.62 -29.01 11.38
C ASN A 268 -8.59 -29.84 12.20
N PRO A 269 -8.32 -31.12 11.85
CA PRO A 269 -7.46 -32.00 12.65
C PRO A 269 -6.03 -31.47 12.87
N VAL A 270 -5.44 -30.81 11.87
CA VAL A 270 -4.11 -30.18 11.98
C VAL A 270 -4.13 -29.04 12.98
N CYS A 271 -5.18 -28.22 12.95
CA CYS A 271 -5.36 -27.12 13.90
C CYS A 271 -5.61 -27.61 15.33
N THR A 272 -6.42 -28.66 15.52
CA THR A 272 -6.71 -29.21 16.86
C THR A 272 -5.52 -29.97 17.44
N ALA A 273 -4.74 -30.69 16.61
CA ALA A 273 -3.47 -31.29 17.03
C ALA A 273 -2.45 -30.22 17.46
N GLY A 274 -2.36 -29.11 16.71
CA GLY A 274 -1.53 -27.96 17.08
C GLY A 274 -1.99 -27.30 18.40
N GLY A 275 -3.29 -27.08 18.58
CA GLY A 275 -3.84 -26.51 19.82
C GLY A 275 -3.69 -27.42 21.04
N HIS A 276 -3.80 -28.74 20.86
CA HIS A 276 -3.52 -29.70 21.93
C HIS A 276 -2.03 -29.67 22.32
N ALA A 277 -1.12 -29.55 21.34
CA ALA A 277 0.31 -29.35 21.64
C ALA A 277 0.56 -28.02 22.39
N VAL A 278 -0.16 -26.95 22.07
CA VAL A 278 -0.09 -25.67 22.82
C VAL A 278 -0.47 -25.86 24.29
N LEU A 279 -1.57 -26.56 24.60
CA LEU A 279 -1.93 -26.85 26.01
C LEU A 279 -0.83 -27.62 26.75
N LYS A 280 -0.22 -28.61 26.09
CA LYS A 280 0.88 -29.40 26.66
C LYS A 280 2.12 -28.55 26.94
N VAL A 281 2.50 -27.67 26.02
CA VAL A 281 3.65 -26.76 26.17
C VAL A 281 3.41 -25.73 27.29
N LEU A 282 2.21 -25.13 27.35
CA LEU A 282 1.83 -24.19 28.43
C LEU A 282 2.04 -24.80 29.83
N GLU A 283 1.66 -26.07 30.00
CA GLU A 283 1.77 -26.80 31.26
C GLU A 283 3.21 -27.28 31.52
N LYS A 284 3.84 -27.94 30.55
CA LYS A 284 5.21 -28.49 30.64
C LYS A 284 6.26 -27.41 30.93
N GLU A 285 6.19 -26.28 30.24
CA GLU A 285 7.14 -25.17 30.39
C GLU A 285 6.68 -24.14 31.43
N LYS A 286 5.57 -24.40 32.14
CA LYS A 286 5.00 -23.52 33.17
C LYS A 286 4.80 -22.08 32.69
N LEU A 287 4.35 -21.91 31.44
CA LEU A 287 4.27 -20.59 30.81
C LEU A 287 3.26 -19.66 31.51
N GLN A 288 2.28 -20.21 32.23
CA GLN A 288 1.40 -19.46 33.13
C GLN A 288 2.16 -18.84 34.31
N GLU A 289 3.00 -19.63 34.98
CA GLU A 289 3.87 -19.18 36.09
C GLU A 289 4.86 -18.13 35.59
N ASN A 290 5.47 -18.35 34.42
CA ASN A 290 6.37 -17.38 33.79
C ASN A 290 5.64 -16.07 33.42
N ALA A 291 4.41 -16.15 32.89
CA ALA A 291 3.62 -14.97 32.58
C ALA A 291 3.25 -14.15 33.81
N LEU A 292 3.03 -14.79 34.97
CA LEU A 292 2.88 -14.10 36.25
C LEU A 292 4.20 -13.44 36.69
N VAL A 293 5.30 -14.20 36.75
CA VAL A 293 6.59 -13.73 37.29
C VAL A 293 7.24 -12.65 36.43
N VAL A 294 7.33 -12.86 35.11
CA VAL A 294 7.93 -11.91 34.17
C VAL A 294 6.97 -10.77 33.87
N GLY A 295 5.67 -11.03 33.81
CA GLY A 295 4.64 -9.99 33.66
C GLY A 295 4.63 -8.99 34.82
N SER A 296 4.71 -9.46 36.06
CA SER A 296 4.84 -8.57 37.23
C SER A 296 6.13 -7.76 37.17
N TYR A 297 7.28 -8.39 36.89
CA TYR A 297 8.57 -7.69 36.74
C TYR A 297 8.51 -6.59 35.66
N LEU A 298 7.89 -6.88 34.52
CA LEU A 298 7.68 -5.91 33.45
C LEU A 298 6.73 -4.78 33.86
N LYS A 299 5.61 -5.09 34.53
CA LYS A 299 4.66 -4.10 35.04
C LYS A 299 5.30 -3.18 36.07
N ASP A 300 6.07 -3.71 37.01
CA ASP A 300 6.78 -2.94 38.03
C ASP A 300 7.80 -1.97 37.40
N GLY A 301 8.52 -2.43 36.37
CA GLY A 301 9.41 -1.58 35.58
C GLY A 301 8.67 -0.47 34.82
N LEU A 302 7.50 -0.75 34.26
CA LEU A 302 6.65 0.23 33.58
C LEU A 302 6.08 1.26 34.57
N MET A 303 5.69 0.83 35.77
CA MET A 303 5.30 1.71 36.87
C MET A 303 6.48 2.60 37.30
N ALA A 304 7.70 2.05 37.42
CA ALA A 304 8.90 2.83 37.73
C ALA A 304 9.33 3.80 36.60
N LEU A 305 8.84 3.62 35.36
CA LEU A 305 8.94 4.59 34.28
C LEU A 305 7.82 5.65 34.36
N LYS A 306 6.60 5.27 34.77
CA LYS A 306 5.50 6.21 35.05
C LYS A 306 5.94 7.26 36.07
N GLU A 307 6.53 6.87 37.20
CA GLU A 307 7.03 7.82 38.21
C GLU A 307 8.12 8.79 37.71
N LYS A 308 8.74 8.54 36.55
CA LYS A 308 9.82 9.36 35.98
C LYS A 308 9.41 10.20 34.76
N HIS A 309 8.31 9.86 34.11
CA HIS A 309 7.95 10.42 32.80
C HIS A 309 6.49 10.84 32.76
N GLU A 310 6.24 12.15 32.85
CA GLU A 310 4.88 12.75 32.85
C GLU A 310 4.00 12.32 31.67
N ILE A 311 4.62 12.00 30.51
CA ILE A 311 3.92 11.49 29.33
C ILE A 311 3.16 10.18 29.59
N ILE A 312 3.57 9.38 30.57
CA ILE A 312 2.89 8.13 30.94
C ILE A 312 1.78 8.48 31.92
N GLY A 313 0.54 8.42 31.48
CA GLY A 313 -0.64 8.69 32.31
C GLY A 313 -1.04 7.48 33.15
N ASP A 314 -0.99 6.29 32.54
CA ASP A 314 -1.41 5.06 33.20
C ASP A 314 -0.64 3.81 32.75
N VAL A 315 -0.55 2.82 33.65
CA VAL A 315 0.10 1.51 33.44
C VAL A 315 -0.78 0.45 34.11
N ARG A 316 -1.27 -0.51 33.33
CA ARG A 316 -2.35 -1.43 33.72
C ARG A 316 -2.22 -2.79 33.03
N GLY A 317 -3.07 -3.74 33.40
CA GLY A 317 -3.08 -5.10 32.87
C GLY A 317 -2.47 -6.13 33.81
N ARG A 318 -2.48 -7.41 33.41
CA ARG A 318 -2.08 -8.56 34.23
C ARG A 318 -1.21 -9.52 33.44
N GLY A 319 -0.27 -10.16 34.13
CA GLY A 319 0.68 -11.09 33.50
C GLY A 319 1.38 -10.45 32.31
N LEU A 320 1.44 -11.16 31.18
CA LEU A 320 2.01 -10.66 29.93
C LEU A 320 0.91 -10.08 29.00
N MET A 321 -0.01 -9.31 29.58
CA MET A 321 -0.99 -8.48 28.89
C MET A 321 -1.05 -7.13 29.59
N LEU A 322 -0.21 -6.19 29.12
CA LEU A 322 0.04 -4.91 29.79
C LEU A 322 -0.24 -3.73 28.85
N GLY A 323 -0.88 -2.69 29.39
CA GLY A 323 -1.17 -1.43 28.73
C GLY A 323 -0.36 -0.28 29.31
N VAL A 324 0.22 0.56 28.45
CA VAL A 324 0.87 1.82 28.85
C VAL A 324 0.20 2.95 28.09
N GLU A 325 -0.55 3.79 28.80
CA GLU A 325 -1.30 4.88 28.19
C GLU A 325 -0.52 6.19 28.26
N LEU A 326 -0.31 6.79 27.09
CA LEU A 326 0.37 8.07 26.97
C LEU A 326 -0.62 9.24 26.94
N VAL A 327 -0.33 10.27 27.74
CA VAL A 327 -1.11 11.50 27.85
C VAL A 327 -0.20 12.72 27.83
N THR A 328 -0.65 13.81 27.21
CA THR A 328 0.08 15.07 27.17
C THR A 328 -0.08 15.88 28.45
N ASP A 329 -1.14 15.60 29.21
CA ASP A 329 -1.48 16.17 30.52
C ASP A 329 -2.11 15.06 31.36
N ARG A 330 -1.61 14.85 32.60
CA ARG A 330 -2.11 13.80 33.50
C ARG A 330 -3.41 14.14 34.23
N GLN A 331 -3.66 15.41 34.51
CA GLN A 331 -4.89 15.86 35.19
C GLN A 331 -6.07 15.83 34.21
N GLN A 332 -5.88 16.41 33.02
CA GLN A 332 -6.86 16.42 31.94
C GLN A 332 -6.92 15.08 31.17
N LYS A 333 -5.90 14.22 31.34
CA LYS A 333 -5.76 12.91 30.68
C LYS A 333 -5.77 13.05 29.15
N THR A 334 -5.25 14.16 28.63
CA THR A 334 -5.30 14.50 27.19
C THR A 334 -4.50 13.48 26.37
N PRO A 335 -5.08 12.75 25.39
CA PRO A 335 -4.37 11.64 24.72
C PRO A 335 -3.14 12.08 23.90
N ALA A 336 -1.98 11.46 24.15
CA ALA A 336 -0.72 11.72 23.43
C ALA A 336 -0.63 10.91 22.11
N LYS A 337 -1.44 11.32 21.13
CA LYS A 337 -1.63 10.60 19.86
C LYS A 337 -0.43 10.65 18.92
N THR A 338 0.36 11.73 18.97
CA THR A 338 1.51 11.93 18.10
C THR A 338 2.76 11.30 18.72
N GLU A 339 2.94 11.53 20.02
CA GLU A 339 4.09 11.05 20.80
C GLU A 339 4.17 9.52 20.81
N ILE A 340 3.03 8.82 20.93
CA ILE A 340 3.03 7.35 20.89
C ILE A 340 3.52 6.79 19.55
N LEU A 341 3.22 7.45 18.42
CA LEU A 341 3.68 6.99 17.10
C LEU A 341 5.20 7.14 17.00
N HIS A 342 5.73 8.28 17.45
CA HIS A 342 7.16 8.52 17.44
C HIS A 342 7.93 7.54 18.36
N VAL A 343 7.41 7.25 19.56
CA VAL A 343 8.00 6.24 20.46
C VAL A 343 7.87 4.84 19.87
N MET A 344 6.74 4.49 19.24
CA MET A 344 6.53 3.18 18.59
C MET A 344 7.55 2.92 17.47
N GLU A 345 7.75 3.88 16.59
CA GLU A 345 8.74 3.79 15.51
C GLU A 345 10.17 3.76 16.07
N THR A 346 10.46 4.54 17.11
CA THR A 346 11.77 4.49 17.81
C THR A 346 12.03 3.11 18.42
N MET A 347 11.02 2.46 19.02
CA MET A 347 11.15 1.10 19.55
C MET A 347 11.40 0.08 18.43
N LYS A 348 10.69 0.19 17.30
CA LYS A 348 10.93 -0.63 16.10
C LYS A 348 12.37 -0.45 15.59
N ASP A 349 12.86 0.79 15.53
CA ASP A 349 14.23 1.12 15.14
C ASP A 349 15.28 0.67 16.17
N MET A 350 14.89 0.42 17.41
CA MET A 350 15.69 -0.25 18.44
C MET A 350 15.59 -1.79 18.39
N GLY A 351 14.80 -2.35 17.47
CA GLY A 351 14.58 -3.80 17.34
C GLY A 351 13.57 -4.36 18.33
N VAL A 352 12.54 -3.59 18.73
CA VAL A 352 11.47 -4.03 19.65
C VAL A 352 10.11 -3.69 19.03
N LEU A 353 9.26 -4.70 18.83
CA LEU A 353 7.91 -4.52 18.26
C LEU A 353 6.86 -4.51 19.38
N VAL A 354 6.12 -3.41 19.50
CA VAL A 354 5.00 -3.24 20.44
C VAL A 354 3.71 -2.97 19.68
N GLY A 355 2.57 -3.32 20.28
CA GLY A 355 1.26 -3.00 19.71
C GLY A 355 0.77 -1.60 20.07
N LYS A 356 -0.22 -1.11 19.32
CA LYS A 356 -0.97 0.12 19.63
C LYS A 356 -2.47 -0.15 19.75
N GLY A 357 -3.17 0.59 20.59
CA GLY A 357 -4.62 0.53 20.74
C GLY A 357 -5.17 1.62 21.67
N GLY A 358 -6.30 1.31 22.31
CA GLY A 358 -7.15 2.29 22.99
C GLY A 358 -8.00 3.08 22.01
N PHE A 359 -9.18 3.53 22.43
CA PHE A 359 -10.11 4.29 21.58
C PHE A 359 -9.48 5.52 20.91
N TYR A 360 -8.64 6.26 21.66
CA TYR A 360 -7.92 7.43 21.13
C TYR A 360 -6.61 7.08 20.40
N GLY A 361 -6.21 5.80 20.37
CA GLY A 361 -5.00 5.31 19.72
C GLY A 361 -3.69 5.65 20.44
N ASN A 362 -3.75 5.96 21.75
CA ASN A 362 -2.67 6.46 22.61
C ASN A 362 -2.18 5.44 23.66
N VAL A 363 -2.46 4.14 23.48
CA VAL A 363 -2.06 3.08 24.41
C VAL A 363 -1.12 2.07 23.74
N PHE A 364 0.05 1.84 24.31
CA PHE A 364 0.89 0.69 23.95
C PHE A 364 0.27 -0.59 24.48
N ARG A 365 0.19 -1.61 23.63
CA ARG A 365 -0.30 -2.96 23.95
C ARG A 365 0.89 -3.91 23.93
N ILE A 366 1.31 -4.32 25.11
CA ILE A 366 2.45 -5.21 25.34
C ILE A 366 1.88 -6.60 25.65
N THR A 367 1.97 -7.49 24.66
CA THR A 367 1.41 -8.86 24.69
C THR A 367 2.40 -9.88 24.09
N PRO A 368 3.64 -9.96 24.61
CA PRO A 368 4.70 -10.84 24.08
C PRO A 368 4.33 -12.33 24.10
N PRO A 369 5.09 -13.23 23.45
CA PRO A 369 5.03 -14.65 23.77
C PRO A 369 5.22 -14.93 25.27
N LEU A 370 4.54 -15.94 25.82
CA LEU A 370 4.59 -16.28 27.25
C LEU A 370 5.95 -16.83 27.69
N CYS A 371 6.80 -17.24 26.74
CA CYS A 371 8.20 -17.59 26.96
C CYS A 371 9.14 -16.35 27.10
N PHE A 372 8.60 -15.14 27.25
CA PHE A 372 9.40 -13.93 27.47
C PHE A 372 10.24 -14.05 28.75
N SER A 373 11.49 -13.58 28.70
CA SER A 373 12.38 -13.57 29.86
C SER A 373 12.44 -12.19 30.55
N LYS A 374 13.10 -12.13 31.70
CA LYS A 374 13.45 -10.86 32.35
C LYS A 374 14.45 -10.04 31.52
N GLU A 375 15.36 -10.67 30.77
CA GLU A 375 16.29 -9.95 29.87
C GLU A 375 15.51 -9.30 28.70
N ASP A 376 14.54 -10.01 28.13
CA ASP A 376 13.65 -9.44 27.10
C ASP A 376 12.83 -8.27 27.69
N SER A 377 12.41 -8.37 28.95
CA SER A 377 11.74 -7.28 29.67
C SER A 377 12.67 -6.07 29.87
N GLU A 378 13.96 -6.26 30.16
CA GLU A 378 14.94 -5.17 30.24
C GLU A 378 15.18 -4.47 28.88
N ARG A 379 15.00 -5.17 27.75
CA ARG A 379 14.98 -4.54 26.40
C ARG A 379 13.75 -3.65 26.18
N VAL A 380 12.61 -4.01 26.75
CA VAL A 380 11.37 -3.20 26.73
C VAL A 380 11.42 -2.05 27.76
N LEU A 381 12.20 -2.21 28.84
CA LEU A 381 12.37 -1.28 29.95
C LEU A 381 13.76 -0.59 29.93
N PRO A 382 14.05 0.35 28.99
CA PRO A 382 15.39 0.88 28.74
C PRO A 382 15.93 1.74 29.91
N THR A 383 16.36 1.08 30.99
CA THR A 383 16.69 1.69 32.29
C THR A 383 18.18 1.62 32.63
N LYS A 384 18.97 0.82 31.90
CA LYS A 384 20.44 0.69 32.12
C LYS A 384 21.28 0.94 30.86
N THR A 385 20.90 0.41 29.70
CA THR A 385 21.78 0.42 28.50
C THR A 385 21.41 1.46 27.43
N CYS A 386 20.14 1.85 27.31
CA CYS A 386 19.68 2.80 26.26
C CYS A 386 19.24 4.17 26.80
N ARG A 387 19.85 4.57 27.92
CA ARG A 387 19.46 5.75 28.71
C ARG A 387 19.46 7.06 27.92
N ARG A 388 20.32 7.20 26.90
CA ARG A 388 20.47 8.44 26.12
C ARG A 388 19.45 8.67 24.99
N THR A 389 18.69 7.67 24.55
CA THR A 389 17.80 7.84 23.39
C THR A 389 16.37 8.06 23.83
N VAL A 390 15.79 7.16 24.64
CA VAL A 390 14.41 7.32 25.12
C VAL A 390 14.28 8.50 26.10
N GLU A 391 15.24 8.73 26.99
CA GLU A 391 15.23 9.96 27.82
C GLU A 391 15.38 11.22 26.94
N ARG A 392 16.11 11.19 25.81
CA ARG A 392 16.19 12.33 24.88
C ARG A 392 14.88 12.55 24.13
N THR A 393 14.26 11.51 23.61
CA THR A 393 12.96 11.60 22.91
C THR A 393 11.87 12.11 23.84
N LEU A 394 11.82 11.63 25.09
CA LEU A 394 10.85 12.11 26.07
C LEU A 394 11.19 13.51 26.61
N ALA A 395 12.47 13.85 26.75
CA ALA A 395 12.88 15.18 27.19
C ALA A 395 12.78 16.24 26.08
N SER A 396 12.99 15.92 24.80
CA SER A 396 12.80 16.87 23.69
C SER A 396 11.34 17.28 23.57
N LEU A 397 10.41 16.32 23.69
CA LEU A 397 8.97 16.58 23.74
C LEU A 397 8.52 17.43 24.94
N VAL A 398 9.30 17.47 26.03
CA VAL A 398 9.07 18.37 27.18
C VAL A 398 9.77 19.72 26.97
N CYS A 399 10.92 19.75 26.28
CA CYS A 399 11.68 20.97 26.03
C CYS A 399 11.02 21.85 24.96
N ASP A 400 10.47 21.26 23.89
CA ASP A 400 9.72 21.99 22.86
C ASP A 400 8.50 22.71 23.44
N ARG A 401 7.77 22.07 24.38
CA ARG A 401 6.60 22.70 25.02
C ARG A 401 6.94 23.93 25.86
N ASN A 402 8.14 23.99 26.44
CA ASN A 402 8.62 25.20 27.13
C ASN A 402 9.08 26.29 26.15
N CYS A 403 9.36 25.96 24.88
CA CYS A 403 9.52 26.94 23.80
C CYS A 403 8.17 27.42 23.24
N ASP A 404 7.18 26.52 23.08
CA ASP A 404 5.85 26.88 22.55
C ASP A 404 5.06 27.79 23.50
N ILE A 405 5.26 27.68 24.83
CA ILE A 405 4.70 28.62 25.81
C ILE A 405 5.23 30.05 25.61
N CYS A 406 6.38 30.25 24.96
CA CYS A 406 6.85 31.58 24.56
C CYS A 406 6.28 32.10 23.23
N TYR A 407 5.60 31.27 22.42
CA TYR A 407 5.10 31.66 21.09
C TYR A 407 3.58 31.91 21.01
N ILE A 408 2.79 31.53 22.02
CA ILE A 408 1.30 31.66 22.01
C ILE A 408 0.82 32.74 23.00
N SER A 409 1.54 33.86 23.15
CA SER A 409 1.09 35.00 23.99
C SER A 409 1.35 36.40 23.40
N PHE A 410 1.48 36.50 22.07
CA PHE A 410 1.62 37.79 21.38
C PHE A 410 0.52 38.03 20.34
N HIS A 411 -0.76 38.00 20.76
CA HIS A 411 -1.83 38.82 20.16
C HIS A 411 -3.14 38.81 20.99
N LYS A 412 -3.24 39.67 22.01
CA LYS A 412 -4.44 40.52 22.24
C LYS A 412 -4.23 41.60 23.31
N HIS A 413 -4.65 42.80 22.96
CA HIS A 413 -4.89 44.01 23.78
C HIS A 413 -3.77 44.60 24.66
N ARG A 414 -3.33 45.79 24.23
CA ARG A 414 -2.93 46.88 25.13
C ARG A 414 -4.09 47.24 26.07
N GLU A 415 -3.80 47.46 27.35
CA GLU A 415 -4.09 48.74 28.04
C GLU A 415 -3.50 48.81 29.47
N THR A 416 -3.20 50.04 29.91
CA THR A 416 -2.95 50.51 31.30
C THR A 416 -1.85 49.89 32.18
N THR A 417 -0.75 50.65 32.27
CA THR A 417 0.10 50.96 33.46
C THR A 417 -0.29 50.45 34.86
N ALA A 418 0.67 49.86 35.58
CA ALA A 418 1.30 50.43 36.80
C ALA A 418 2.39 49.48 37.39
N ALA A 419 3.29 50.02 38.22
CA ALA A 419 4.44 49.30 38.80
C ALA A 419 4.12 48.50 40.07
N PHE A 420 4.98 47.53 40.45
CA PHE A 420 5.77 47.63 41.69
C PHE A 420 6.94 46.60 41.72
N SER A 421 7.76 46.68 42.77
CA SER A 421 9.18 46.28 42.82
C SER A 421 9.50 44.95 43.54
N ALA A 422 10.72 44.46 43.30
CA ALA A 422 11.71 44.00 44.30
C ALA A 422 12.27 42.57 44.13
N SER A 423 13.58 42.53 43.86
CA SER A 423 14.51 41.37 43.89
C SER A 423 15.00 41.09 45.33
N PRO A 424 16.04 40.27 45.57
CA PRO A 424 16.55 39.05 44.90
C PRO A 424 16.80 37.91 45.94
N LEU A 425 17.59 36.87 45.63
CA LEU A 425 18.81 36.48 46.40
C LEU A 425 19.54 35.25 45.77
N LEU A 426 20.85 35.42 45.51
CA LEU A 426 21.99 34.45 45.59
C LEU A 426 21.95 33.08 44.83
N SER A 427 23.07 32.49 44.36
CA SER A 427 24.43 33.00 44.04
C SER A 427 25.33 31.95 43.34
N CYS A 428 26.16 32.40 42.41
CA CYS A 428 27.54 31.96 42.09
C CYS A 428 28.00 30.48 42.08
N ARG A 429 28.23 29.97 40.85
CA ARG A 429 29.55 29.70 40.19
C ARG A 429 30.56 28.64 40.76
N PRO A 430 31.53 28.16 39.93
CA PRO A 430 32.02 26.77 39.98
C PRO A 430 33.50 26.59 40.42
N ARG A 431 34.00 25.35 40.39
CA ARG A 431 35.44 25.03 40.43
C ARG A 431 35.93 24.17 39.24
N ARG A 432 37.12 24.51 38.74
CA ARG A 432 37.99 23.69 37.88
C ARG A 432 39.07 23.02 38.74
N LEU A 433 39.60 21.89 38.27
CA LEU A 433 40.96 21.32 38.39
C LEU A 433 40.91 19.91 37.73
N GLY A 434 41.91 19.35 37.05
CA GLY A 434 43.25 19.84 36.71
C GLY A 434 44.32 18.74 36.90
N LEU A 435 45.16 18.51 35.88
CA LEU A 435 46.40 17.69 35.86
C LEU A 435 46.30 16.15 35.70
N ALA A 436 47.45 15.53 35.39
CA ALA A 436 47.61 14.29 34.61
C ALA A 436 48.79 13.41 35.11
N ALA A 437 48.91 12.15 34.64
CA ALA A 437 50.17 11.48 34.23
C ALA A 437 50.07 9.93 34.09
N TYR A 438 50.70 9.41 33.02
CA TYR A 438 51.43 8.14 32.83
C TYR A 438 51.13 6.85 33.65
N PHE A 439 51.05 5.71 32.93
CA PHE A 439 52.00 4.58 33.09
C PHE A 439 52.04 3.69 31.81
N LEU A 440 53.20 3.08 31.52
CA LEU A 440 53.39 2.08 30.44
C LEU A 440 53.24 0.64 30.95
N CYS A 441 52.86 -0.30 30.07
CA CYS A 441 53.63 -1.56 29.89
C CYS A 441 53.32 -2.26 28.56
N VAL A 442 54.25 -3.08 28.06
CA VAL A 442 54.24 -3.70 26.72
C VAL A 442 54.35 -5.26 26.85
N PRO A 443 54.65 -6.07 25.81
CA PRO A 443 53.73 -7.05 25.22
C PRO A 443 54.03 -8.52 25.58
N CYS A 444 53.29 -9.46 24.98
CA CYS A 444 53.77 -10.83 24.78
C CYS A 444 53.35 -11.37 23.40
N ASP A 445 54.26 -12.11 22.76
CA ASP A 445 54.21 -12.70 21.41
C ASP A 445 54.96 -14.05 21.49
N ILE A 446 54.57 -15.12 20.76
CA ILE A 446 55.38 -16.34 20.49
C ILE A 446 54.66 -17.42 19.59
N ARG A 447 55.11 -17.51 18.32
CA ARG A 447 55.65 -18.70 17.57
C ARG A 447 54.96 -20.10 17.52
N SER A 448 54.28 -20.40 16.39
CA SER A 448 54.72 -21.23 15.20
C SER A 448 55.37 -22.67 15.27
N ILE A 449 55.14 -23.49 14.20
CA ILE A 449 55.91 -24.67 13.61
C ILE A 449 55.43 -26.12 14.00
N PRO A 450 55.45 -27.24 13.18
CA PRO A 450 55.55 -27.49 11.70
C PRO A 450 54.56 -28.55 11.05
N PHE A 451 54.76 -28.77 9.73
CA PHE A 451 54.32 -29.81 8.74
C PHE A 451 54.72 -31.30 9.04
N PRO A 452 54.30 -32.40 8.30
CA PRO A 452 54.47 -32.60 6.83
C PRO A 452 53.51 -33.49 5.96
N LEU A 453 53.50 -33.17 4.64
CA LEU A 453 53.46 -33.98 3.38
C LEU A 453 52.54 -35.21 3.15
N PHE A 454 51.79 -35.21 2.01
CA PHE A 454 52.07 -36.06 0.81
C PHE A 454 51.32 -35.55 -0.46
N ILE A 455 51.77 -35.97 -1.66
CA ILE A 455 51.48 -35.47 -3.05
C ILE A 455 51.35 -36.73 -3.96
N PRO A 456 50.47 -36.84 -5.02
CA PRO A 456 50.70 -36.17 -6.33
C PRO A 456 49.51 -35.82 -7.29
N GLN A 457 49.74 -34.76 -8.11
CA GLN A 457 49.51 -34.54 -9.57
C GLN A 457 48.13 -34.88 -10.23
N HIS A 458 47.63 -34.20 -11.28
CA HIS A 458 48.01 -33.11 -12.22
C HIS A 458 46.80 -32.09 -12.29
N GLY A 459 46.88 -30.76 -12.52
CA GLY A 459 47.52 -29.97 -13.59
C GLY A 459 46.62 -29.96 -14.86
N ASP A 460 46.14 -28.87 -15.47
CA ASP A 460 46.36 -27.40 -15.43
C ASP A 460 45.08 -26.65 -16.00
N ARG A 461 44.85 -25.32 -16.02
CA ARG A 461 45.64 -24.09 -15.71
C ARG A 461 44.76 -22.89 -15.24
N ILE A 462 45.40 -21.74 -15.01
CA ILE A 462 45.01 -20.44 -14.40
C ILE A 462 44.45 -19.38 -15.37
N VAL A 463 43.53 -18.51 -14.90
CA VAL A 463 43.45 -17.07 -15.26
C VAL A 463 43.15 -16.23 -14.01
N ALA A 464 43.98 -15.22 -13.73
CA ALA A 464 43.66 -14.11 -12.82
C ALA A 464 44.56 -12.89 -13.14
N LEU A 465 43.98 -11.69 -13.13
CA LEU A 465 44.71 -10.43 -13.32
C LEU A 465 43.98 -9.28 -12.62
N ARG A 466 44.72 -8.42 -11.91
CA ARG A 466 44.28 -7.10 -11.46
C ARG A 466 45.47 -6.14 -11.42
N HIS A 467 45.29 -4.96 -12.03
CA HIS A 467 45.72 -3.60 -11.65
C HIS A 467 47.05 -3.39 -10.89
N LEU A 468 47.79 -2.28 -11.07
CA LEU A 468 47.39 -0.87 -11.27
C LEU A 468 48.65 -0.07 -11.67
N TRP A 469 48.56 1.16 -12.21
CA TRP A 469 49.50 2.28 -11.93
C TRP A 469 49.04 3.61 -12.56
N ASN A 470 49.61 4.74 -12.12
CA ASN A 470 49.14 6.11 -12.37
C ASN A 470 50.24 7.08 -12.87
N ALA A 471 49.84 7.96 -13.80
CA ALA A 471 50.21 9.39 -13.99
C ALA A 471 51.68 9.89 -14.06
N LEU A 472 51.97 10.79 -15.04
CA LEU A 472 52.19 12.26 -14.85
C LEU A 472 52.76 12.99 -16.11
N LEU A 473 52.10 14.09 -16.55
CA LEU A 473 52.59 15.33 -17.25
C LEU A 473 53.50 15.26 -18.55
N PHE A 474 53.62 16.26 -19.45
CA PHE A 474 52.86 17.46 -19.94
C PHE A 474 53.63 18.12 -21.15
N ILE A 475 53.10 19.21 -21.75
CA ILE A 475 53.75 20.21 -22.67
C ILE A 475 53.57 20.02 -24.22
N PHE A 476 53.66 21.15 -24.95
CA PHE A 476 52.97 21.53 -26.20
C PHE A 476 53.92 22.04 -27.32
N LEU A 477 53.45 21.94 -28.59
CA LEU A 477 53.64 22.84 -29.76
C LEU A 477 54.97 23.01 -30.54
N VAL A 478 54.81 23.03 -31.89
CA VAL A 478 55.39 23.84 -33.00
C VAL A 478 55.42 22.95 -34.28
N GLY A 479 55.12 23.36 -35.52
CA GLY A 479 54.81 24.68 -36.13
C GLY A 479 54.17 24.55 -37.54
N ARG A 480 54.03 25.67 -38.29
CA ARG A 480 53.16 25.85 -39.48
C ARG A 480 53.87 25.95 -40.85
N MET A 481 53.05 25.87 -41.92
CA MET A 481 53.06 26.58 -43.25
C MET A 481 53.14 25.61 -44.45
N ALA A 482 52.33 25.59 -45.52
CA ALA A 482 51.35 26.47 -46.21
C ALA A 482 51.84 26.82 -47.64
N ILE A 483 51.02 26.59 -48.70
CA ILE A 483 51.13 27.19 -50.06
C ILE A 483 49.85 26.92 -50.90
N ALA A 484 49.38 27.98 -51.59
CA ALA A 484 48.56 28.10 -52.83
C ALA A 484 47.24 27.33 -53.12
N PHE A 485 46.18 28.13 -53.36
CA PHE A 485 45.07 27.95 -54.32
C PHE A 485 45.53 28.39 -55.76
N PRO A 486 44.74 28.32 -56.88
CA PRO A 486 43.36 27.86 -57.10
C PRO A 486 43.17 26.95 -58.36
N THR A 487 41.91 26.87 -58.85
CA THR A 487 41.37 26.45 -60.16
C THR A 487 40.76 25.04 -60.28
N PHE A 488 39.44 24.95 -60.10
CA PHE A 488 38.53 24.28 -61.05
C PHE A 488 37.07 24.72 -60.81
N LEU A 489 36.62 25.72 -61.58
CA LEU A 489 35.21 26.04 -61.80
C LEU A 489 34.90 25.78 -63.28
N LEU A 490 33.66 25.43 -63.62
CA LEU A 490 33.16 25.17 -64.98
C LEU A 490 33.71 23.91 -65.71
N ALA A 491 33.17 22.76 -65.30
CA ALA A 491 32.81 21.66 -66.20
C ALA A 491 31.60 20.93 -65.54
N LEU A 492 30.48 21.62 -65.28
CA LEU A 492 29.38 21.81 -66.23
C LEU A 492 28.95 20.51 -66.93
N LEU A 493 27.75 20.07 -66.52
CA LEU A 493 26.73 19.38 -67.33
C LEU A 493 26.87 17.87 -67.58
N LEU A 494 25.84 17.17 -67.10
CA LEU A 494 25.08 16.14 -67.83
C LEU A 494 25.85 14.90 -68.32
N SER A 495 25.96 13.91 -67.44
CA SER A 495 25.45 12.56 -67.74
C SER A 495 25.23 11.77 -66.45
N SER A 496 24.22 10.90 -66.46
CA SER A 496 23.59 10.35 -65.27
C SER A 496 23.87 8.87 -65.06
N SER A 497 23.47 8.40 -63.87
CA SER A 497 23.05 7.02 -63.54
C SER A 497 24.13 5.96 -63.24
N HIS A 498 23.94 5.31 -62.08
CA HIS A 498 24.49 4.02 -61.61
C HIS A 498 25.95 3.95 -61.09
N LEU A 499 26.10 4.20 -59.79
CA LEU A 499 26.66 3.26 -58.78
C LEU A 499 26.27 3.76 -57.37
N PRO A 500 26.18 2.89 -56.34
CA PRO A 500 25.40 3.19 -55.14
C PRO A 500 26.15 4.09 -54.15
N LEU A 501 25.46 5.12 -53.65
CA LEU A 501 25.88 5.83 -52.45
C LEU A 501 25.50 4.99 -51.23
N SER A 502 26.50 4.55 -50.47
CA SER A 502 26.29 3.86 -49.19
C SER A 502 25.54 4.77 -48.22
N SER A 503 24.37 4.32 -47.75
CA SER A 503 23.69 4.93 -46.61
C SER A 503 24.55 4.82 -45.34
N PRO A 504 24.35 5.70 -44.34
CA PRO A 504 24.97 5.52 -43.03
C PRO A 504 24.56 4.15 -42.46
N ALA A 505 25.50 3.52 -41.75
CA ALA A 505 25.46 2.12 -41.31
C ALA A 505 24.07 1.60 -40.92
N ASP A 506 23.67 0.47 -41.51
CA ASP A 506 22.51 -0.32 -41.07
C ASP A 506 22.70 -0.71 -39.60
N GLU A 507 22.08 0.04 -38.67
CA GLU A 507 21.84 -0.46 -37.32
C GLU A 507 20.95 -1.71 -37.45
N ALA A 508 21.45 -2.85 -36.97
CA ALA A 508 20.69 -4.09 -36.98
C ALA A 508 19.37 -3.89 -36.20
N PHE A 509 18.24 -4.24 -36.83
CA PHE A 509 16.90 -4.01 -36.28
C PHE A 509 16.75 -4.59 -34.86
N ASP A 510 16.62 -3.72 -33.87
CA ASP A 510 16.42 -4.13 -32.48
C ASP A 510 14.94 -4.06 -32.08
N VAL A 511 14.32 -5.23 -31.98
CA VAL A 511 12.92 -5.40 -31.53
C VAL A 511 12.65 -4.75 -30.17
N ARG A 512 13.66 -4.59 -29.29
CA ARG A 512 13.51 -3.97 -27.96
C ARG A 512 13.11 -2.50 -28.05
N ARG A 513 13.45 -1.81 -29.14
CA ARG A 513 13.04 -0.41 -29.42
C ARG A 513 11.60 -0.29 -29.92
N HIS A 514 10.91 -1.41 -30.15
CA HIS A 514 9.60 -1.49 -30.83
C HIS A 514 8.49 -2.18 -30.01
N LEU A 515 8.53 -2.08 -28.67
CA LEU A 515 7.61 -2.81 -27.78
C LEU A 515 6.44 -1.95 -27.26
N SER A 516 6.18 -0.79 -27.88
CA SER A 516 5.22 0.23 -27.43
C SER A 516 5.37 0.50 -25.92
N THR A 517 4.28 0.60 -25.14
CA THR A 517 4.32 0.86 -23.68
C THR A 517 4.93 -0.26 -22.82
N VAL A 518 5.50 -1.31 -23.41
CA VAL A 518 6.26 -2.37 -22.72
C VAL A 518 7.79 -2.21 -22.93
N THR A 519 8.20 -1.21 -23.71
CA THR A 519 9.61 -0.83 -23.90
C THR A 519 10.23 -0.47 -22.54
N ARG A 520 11.45 -0.96 -22.28
CA ARG A 520 12.22 -0.60 -21.09
C ARG A 520 12.72 0.84 -21.17
N TYR A 521 12.94 1.47 -20.02
CA TYR A 521 13.24 2.89 -19.96
C TYR A 521 14.55 3.27 -20.65
N ASP A 522 15.62 2.50 -20.37
CA ASP A 522 16.96 2.69 -20.93
C ASP A 522 16.93 2.61 -22.48
N VAL A 523 16.30 1.57 -23.01
CA VAL A 523 16.11 1.40 -24.46
C VAL A 523 15.30 2.55 -25.08
N ALA A 524 14.25 3.03 -24.40
CA ALA A 524 13.46 4.16 -24.87
C ALA A 524 14.26 5.47 -24.92
N THR A 525 15.10 5.74 -23.91
CA THR A 525 15.95 6.94 -23.89
C THR A 525 17.04 6.94 -24.96
N GLU A 526 17.54 5.78 -25.37
CA GLU A 526 18.48 5.65 -26.50
C GLU A 526 17.82 5.85 -27.88
N THR A 527 16.49 5.74 -27.98
CA THR A 527 15.76 5.73 -29.27
C THR A 527 15.27 7.13 -29.68
N TYR A 528 15.50 8.17 -28.88
CA TYR A 528 15.04 9.52 -29.20
C TYR A 528 15.95 10.18 -30.25
N ASP A 529 15.49 10.22 -31.50
CA ASP A 529 16.11 10.92 -32.62
C ASP A 529 16.18 12.43 -32.32
N GLY A 530 17.37 12.91 -31.94
CA GLY A 530 17.64 14.23 -31.36
C GLY A 530 17.53 15.41 -32.32
N SER A 531 16.51 15.44 -33.17
CA SER A 531 16.28 16.49 -34.17
C SER A 531 15.79 17.82 -33.60
N PHE A 532 15.43 17.88 -32.31
CA PHE A 532 15.01 19.09 -31.63
C PHE A 532 16.18 19.76 -30.90
N SER A 533 16.47 21.02 -31.26
CA SER A 533 17.44 21.85 -30.55
C SER A 533 16.78 22.43 -29.29
N SER A 534 17.16 21.92 -28.11
CA SER A 534 16.71 22.45 -26.82
C SER A 534 16.98 23.95 -26.68
N SER A 535 16.09 24.67 -26.01
CA SER A 535 16.24 26.09 -25.72
C SER A 535 17.44 26.32 -24.80
N ALA A 536 18.32 27.26 -25.16
CA ALA A 536 19.37 27.71 -24.26
C ALA A 536 18.76 28.37 -23.01
N ILE A 537 18.88 27.69 -21.87
CA ILE A 537 18.54 28.27 -20.56
C ILE A 537 19.54 29.40 -20.30
N HIS A 538 19.05 30.62 -20.04
CA HIS A 538 19.91 31.79 -19.86
C HIS A 538 20.86 31.64 -18.64
N ASP A 539 22.07 32.18 -18.77
CA ASP A 539 23.03 32.23 -17.67
C ASP A 539 22.43 32.93 -16.44
N GLY A 540 22.53 32.28 -15.29
CA GLY A 540 21.96 32.75 -14.02
C GLY A 540 20.53 32.28 -13.72
N CYS A 541 19.84 31.57 -14.61
CA CYS A 541 18.60 30.88 -14.26
C CYS A 541 18.87 29.71 -13.29
N ARG A 542 18.14 29.64 -12.17
CA ARG A 542 18.19 28.51 -11.22
C ARG A 542 16.86 27.76 -11.12
N PRO A 543 16.86 26.41 -11.00
CA PRO A 543 15.65 25.67 -10.70
C PRO A 543 15.22 25.94 -9.24
N ILE A 544 13.93 26.13 -9.02
CA ILE A 544 13.34 26.41 -7.69
C ILE A 544 12.28 25.37 -7.27
N HIS A 545 11.67 24.66 -8.22
CA HIS A 545 10.73 23.57 -7.93
C HIS A 545 10.68 22.53 -9.05
N LEU A 546 10.55 21.24 -8.71
CA LEU A 546 10.35 20.14 -9.66
C LEU A 546 9.01 19.43 -9.43
N ASN A 547 8.16 19.40 -10.46
CA ASN A 547 7.06 18.43 -10.56
C ASN A 547 7.50 17.22 -11.39
N LEU A 548 7.37 16.01 -10.83
CA LEU A 548 7.53 14.75 -11.56
C LEU A 548 6.21 13.98 -11.57
N VAL A 549 5.84 13.47 -12.74
CA VAL A 549 4.78 12.47 -12.93
C VAL A 549 5.37 11.30 -13.70
N ALA A 550 5.66 10.20 -12.99
CA ALA A 550 6.36 9.03 -13.51
C ALA A 550 5.47 7.77 -13.51
N ARG A 551 5.66 6.91 -14.51
CA ARG A 551 5.12 5.56 -14.55
C ARG A 551 5.96 4.64 -13.68
N HIS A 552 5.36 3.59 -13.12
CA HIS A 552 6.14 2.53 -12.49
C HIS A 552 7.14 1.86 -13.46
N GLY A 553 8.19 1.25 -12.91
CA GLY A 553 9.23 0.54 -13.67
C GLY A 553 8.74 -0.77 -14.28
N THR A 554 9.68 -1.48 -14.91
CA THR A 554 9.43 -2.78 -15.54
C THR A 554 8.86 -3.79 -14.54
N ARG A 555 7.80 -4.50 -14.96
CA ARG A 555 7.01 -5.38 -14.10
C ARG A 555 6.73 -6.74 -14.75
N ALA A 556 6.47 -7.74 -13.92
CA ALA A 556 6.00 -9.05 -14.36
C ALA A 556 4.63 -8.95 -15.09
N PRO A 557 4.27 -9.93 -15.95
CA PRO A 557 2.93 -10.05 -16.54
C PRO A 557 1.85 -10.10 -15.46
N THR A 558 0.64 -9.59 -15.76
CA THR A 558 -0.48 -9.70 -14.81
C THR A 558 -1.01 -11.13 -14.73
N LYS A 559 -1.65 -11.52 -13.62
CA LYS A 559 -2.23 -12.87 -13.44
C LYS A 559 -3.18 -13.30 -14.58
N LYS A 560 -3.88 -12.36 -15.23
CA LYS A 560 -4.68 -12.62 -16.44
C LYS A 560 -3.77 -13.04 -17.62
N ARG A 561 -2.73 -12.26 -17.91
CA ARG A 561 -1.78 -12.52 -19.01
C ARG A 561 -0.92 -13.77 -18.78
N ILE A 562 -0.55 -14.11 -17.53
CA ILE A 562 0.14 -15.39 -17.22
C ILE A 562 -0.71 -16.59 -17.67
N LYS A 563 -2.01 -16.60 -17.32
CA LYS A 563 -2.94 -17.65 -17.76
C LYS A 563 -3.15 -17.71 -19.27
N GLU A 564 -3.00 -16.60 -19.99
CA GLU A 564 -3.03 -16.58 -21.45
C GLU A 564 -1.78 -17.24 -22.05
N LEU A 565 -0.60 -17.02 -21.47
CA LEU A 565 0.64 -17.70 -21.86
C LEU A 565 0.63 -19.20 -21.51
N ASP A 566 0.05 -19.60 -20.38
CA ASP A 566 -0.11 -21.02 -20.02
C ASP A 566 -1.04 -21.75 -21.02
N ARG A 567 -2.06 -21.06 -21.53
CA ARG A 567 -2.93 -21.57 -22.62
C ARG A 567 -2.21 -21.59 -23.97
N LEU A 568 -1.34 -20.61 -24.25
CA LEU A 568 -0.53 -20.59 -25.46
C LEU A 568 0.35 -21.84 -25.56
N ALA A 569 0.96 -22.29 -24.45
CA ALA A 569 1.76 -23.53 -24.46
C ALA A 569 0.95 -24.74 -24.96
N ILE A 570 -0.24 -24.97 -24.40
CA ILE A 570 -1.15 -26.05 -24.80
C ILE A 570 -1.55 -25.90 -26.28
N ARG A 571 -1.80 -24.66 -26.73
CA ARG A 571 -2.20 -24.35 -28.10
C ARG A 571 -1.07 -24.57 -29.11
N LEU A 572 0.18 -24.28 -28.75
CA LEU A 572 1.36 -24.58 -29.56
C LEU A 572 1.55 -26.09 -29.70
N ASP A 573 1.47 -26.87 -28.62
CA ASP A 573 1.55 -28.34 -28.68
C ASP A 573 0.49 -28.94 -29.62
N LEU A 574 -0.75 -28.42 -29.60
CA LEU A 574 -1.81 -28.85 -30.53
C LEU A 574 -1.48 -28.55 -31.99
N LEU A 575 -0.96 -27.36 -32.30
CA LEU A 575 -0.53 -26.99 -33.66
C LEU A 575 0.61 -27.86 -34.18
N LEU A 576 1.59 -28.12 -33.31
CA LEU A 576 2.77 -28.91 -33.61
C LEU A 576 2.44 -30.39 -33.83
N ASN A 577 1.45 -30.93 -33.10
CA ASN A 577 0.95 -32.29 -33.29
C ASN A 577 0.11 -32.43 -34.57
N ASP A 578 -0.71 -31.45 -34.92
CA ASP A 578 -1.45 -31.42 -36.19
C ASP A 578 -0.48 -31.38 -37.40
N ALA A 579 0.57 -30.56 -37.32
CA ALA A 579 1.62 -30.51 -38.34
C ALA A 579 2.38 -31.84 -38.48
N LYS A 580 2.72 -32.53 -37.37
CA LYS A 580 3.32 -33.87 -37.40
C LYS A 580 2.47 -34.92 -38.11
N GLN A 581 1.14 -34.80 -38.05
CA GLN A 581 0.22 -35.76 -38.68
C GLN A 581 -0.01 -35.47 -40.18
N LYS A 582 0.09 -34.21 -40.60
CA LYS A 582 -0.28 -33.76 -41.95
C LYS A 582 0.90 -33.53 -42.90
N ALA A 583 2.14 -33.41 -42.38
CA ALA A 583 3.24 -32.82 -43.13
C ALA A 583 4.43 -33.78 -43.34
N GLY A 584 5.11 -33.65 -44.49
CA GLY A 584 6.35 -34.39 -44.79
C GLY A 584 7.55 -33.92 -43.96
N LYS A 585 8.65 -34.69 -44.00
CA LYS A 585 9.87 -34.39 -43.20
C LYS A 585 10.42 -32.99 -43.44
N ASP A 586 10.35 -32.46 -44.66
CA ASP A 586 10.92 -31.15 -45.01
C ASP A 586 10.10 -29.97 -44.48
N SER A 587 8.77 -30.12 -44.38
CA SER A 587 7.90 -29.09 -43.80
C SER A 587 8.13 -28.88 -42.30
N LEU A 588 8.56 -29.92 -41.58
CA LEU A 588 8.87 -29.81 -40.15
C LEU A 588 10.17 -29.03 -39.88
N GLN A 589 11.11 -28.99 -40.84
CA GLN A 589 12.38 -28.24 -40.70
C GLN A 589 12.19 -26.72 -40.65
N LYS A 590 11.06 -26.20 -41.17
CA LYS A 590 10.76 -24.76 -41.13
C LYS A 590 10.26 -24.29 -39.76
N ILE A 591 9.78 -25.20 -38.91
CA ILE A 591 9.22 -24.87 -37.60
C ILE A 591 10.35 -24.51 -36.62
N PRO A 592 10.37 -23.31 -36.01
CA PRO A 592 11.39 -22.93 -35.04
C PRO A 592 11.54 -23.92 -33.88
N ALA A 593 12.77 -24.34 -33.62
CA ALA A 593 13.07 -25.39 -32.64
C ALA A 593 12.53 -25.09 -31.22
N TRP A 594 12.50 -23.82 -30.82
CA TRP A 594 12.07 -23.39 -29.48
C TRP A 594 10.57 -23.64 -29.21
N LEU A 595 9.73 -23.78 -30.24
CA LEU A 595 8.29 -24.03 -30.06
C LEU A 595 8.01 -25.43 -29.48
N TRP A 596 8.88 -26.41 -29.73
CA TRP A 596 8.67 -27.80 -29.33
C TRP A 596 8.79 -27.98 -27.82
N GLY A 597 7.67 -28.26 -27.15
CA GLY A 597 7.62 -28.41 -25.70
C GLY A 597 7.84 -27.11 -24.93
N TRP A 598 7.62 -25.95 -25.57
CA TRP A 598 7.72 -24.64 -24.92
C TRP A 598 6.79 -24.56 -23.70
N GLN A 599 7.29 -24.00 -22.60
CA GLN A 599 6.50 -23.74 -21.41
C GLN A 599 6.63 -22.27 -21.01
N SER A 600 5.51 -21.67 -20.63
CA SER A 600 5.42 -20.33 -20.05
C SER A 600 6.47 -20.14 -18.94
N PRO A 601 7.40 -19.15 -19.05
CA PRO A 601 8.36 -18.81 -18.00
C PRO A 601 7.72 -18.38 -16.66
N TRP A 602 6.41 -18.16 -16.66
CA TRP A 602 5.61 -17.78 -15.48
C TRP A 602 4.66 -18.89 -15.01
N LYS A 603 4.75 -20.10 -15.60
CA LYS A 603 3.97 -21.28 -15.22
C LYS A 603 4.10 -21.56 -13.72
N GLY A 604 2.97 -21.77 -13.05
CA GLY A 604 2.92 -22.02 -11.61
C GLY A 604 3.04 -20.78 -10.71
N ARG A 605 3.22 -19.56 -11.26
CA ARG A 605 3.19 -18.34 -10.43
C ARG A 605 1.77 -17.99 -10.01
N GLU A 606 1.56 -17.87 -8.70
CA GLU A 606 0.24 -17.52 -8.13
C GLU A 606 -0.08 -16.02 -8.19
N ARG A 607 0.96 -15.18 -8.27
CA ARG A 607 0.90 -13.71 -8.33
C ARG A 607 1.36 -13.20 -9.70
N GLY A 608 1.10 -11.93 -9.99
CA GLY A 608 1.56 -11.28 -11.22
C GLY A 608 1.20 -9.80 -11.29
N GLY A 609 1.98 -9.02 -12.03
CA GLY A 609 1.89 -7.55 -12.08
C GLY A 609 2.72 -6.83 -11.02
N GLU A 610 3.63 -7.56 -10.36
CA GLU A 610 4.64 -7.08 -9.41
C GLU A 610 5.80 -6.38 -10.14
N LEU A 611 6.40 -5.37 -9.51
CA LEU A 611 7.66 -4.78 -10.00
C LEU A 611 8.75 -5.86 -9.97
N ILE A 612 9.68 -5.84 -10.92
CA ILE A 612 10.85 -6.75 -10.89
C ILE A 612 12.12 -5.95 -10.61
N ILE A 613 13.20 -6.63 -10.20
CA ILE A 613 14.49 -6.02 -9.87
C ILE A 613 14.98 -5.05 -10.97
N LYS A 614 14.86 -5.41 -12.25
CA LYS A 614 15.16 -4.50 -13.38
C LYS A 614 14.37 -3.18 -13.32
N GLY A 615 13.10 -3.22 -12.93
CA GLY A 615 12.24 -2.06 -12.75
C GLY A 615 12.56 -1.22 -11.52
N GLU A 616 13.10 -1.83 -10.46
CA GLU A 616 13.64 -1.11 -9.29
C GLU A 616 14.94 -0.40 -9.67
N GLU A 617 15.87 -1.10 -10.35
CA GLU A 617 17.09 -0.49 -10.89
C GLU A 617 16.82 0.66 -11.87
N GLU A 618 15.81 0.53 -12.75
CA GLU A 618 15.39 1.59 -13.66
C GLU A 618 15.03 2.87 -12.91
N LEU A 619 14.21 2.78 -11.85
CA LEU A 619 13.80 3.94 -11.08
C LEU A 619 14.91 4.48 -10.18
N TYR A 620 15.75 3.62 -9.59
CA TYR A 620 16.92 4.04 -8.82
C TYR A 620 17.92 4.83 -9.66
N LYS A 621 18.22 4.34 -10.88
CA LYS A 621 19.10 5.03 -11.83
C LYS A 621 18.47 6.33 -12.33
N LEU A 622 17.15 6.36 -12.55
CA LEU A 622 16.42 7.59 -12.87
C LEU A 622 16.52 8.62 -11.74
N GLY A 623 16.28 8.23 -10.49
CA GLY A 623 16.42 9.13 -9.33
C GLY A 623 17.83 9.68 -9.16
N THR A 624 18.84 8.83 -9.39
CA THR A 624 20.26 9.22 -9.37
C THR A 624 20.55 10.32 -10.40
N ARG A 625 20.13 10.14 -11.66
CA ARG A 625 20.32 11.14 -12.74
C ARG A 625 19.50 12.42 -12.51
N VAL A 626 18.28 12.31 -11.96
CA VAL A 626 17.46 13.48 -11.61
C VAL A 626 18.16 14.34 -10.53
N ARG A 627 18.77 13.73 -9.51
CA ARG A 627 19.62 14.47 -8.55
C ARG A 627 20.81 15.13 -9.26
N GLU A 628 21.55 14.37 -10.08
CA GLU A 628 22.77 14.85 -10.76
C GLU A 628 22.47 16.02 -11.69
N ARG A 629 21.30 16.03 -12.33
CA ARG A 629 20.83 17.13 -13.19
C ARG A 629 20.36 18.36 -12.42
N PHE A 630 19.75 18.19 -11.25
CA PHE A 630 19.19 19.28 -10.44
C PHE A 630 19.82 19.36 -9.05
N PRO A 631 21.14 19.51 -8.93
CA PRO A 631 21.83 19.41 -7.64
C PRO A 631 21.41 20.47 -6.62
N GLN A 632 20.91 21.64 -7.09
CA GLN A 632 20.40 22.75 -6.27
C GLN A 632 18.99 22.51 -5.70
N LEU A 633 18.23 21.55 -6.24
CA LEU A 633 16.96 21.12 -5.66
C LEU A 633 17.17 20.03 -4.61
N PHE A 634 18.23 19.22 -4.77
CA PHE A 634 18.50 18.01 -3.99
C PHE A 634 19.85 18.10 -3.26
N ASP A 635 20.14 19.27 -2.67
CA ASP A 635 21.30 19.56 -1.83
C ASP A 635 21.07 19.34 -0.33
N GLU A 636 19.84 19.52 0.13
CA GLU A 636 19.39 19.31 1.50
C GLU A 636 19.02 17.85 1.83
N GLU A 637 18.92 17.52 3.13
CA GLU A 637 18.38 16.23 3.58
C GLU A 637 16.88 16.10 3.26
N TYR A 638 16.39 14.86 3.12
CA TYR A 638 14.97 14.61 2.92
C TYR A 638 14.10 15.12 4.09
N HIS A 639 13.10 15.92 3.76
CA HIS A 639 11.97 16.27 4.62
C HIS A 639 10.66 16.13 3.81
N PRO A 640 9.57 15.57 4.34
CA PRO A 640 8.33 15.30 3.58
C PRO A 640 7.65 16.57 3.04
N ASP A 641 7.78 17.70 3.74
CA ASP A 641 7.21 18.99 3.28
C ASP A 641 8.08 19.67 2.22
N THR A 642 9.37 19.32 2.13
CA THR A 642 10.30 19.80 1.10
C THR A 642 10.25 18.92 -0.15
N PHE A 643 10.11 17.60 0.04
CA PHE A 643 10.15 16.57 -1.00
C PHE A 643 8.94 15.64 -0.87
N ARG A 644 7.80 16.05 -1.43
CA ARG A 644 6.55 15.30 -1.32
C ARG A 644 6.52 14.15 -2.33
N ILE A 645 6.71 12.92 -1.86
CA ILE A 645 6.64 11.71 -2.70
C ILE A 645 5.26 11.06 -2.57
N THR A 646 4.56 10.89 -3.67
CA THR A 646 3.24 10.21 -3.72
C THR A 646 3.24 9.05 -4.71
N ALA A 647 2.46 8.01 -4.42
CA ALA A 647 2.25 6.89 -5.31
C ALA A 647 0.81 6.37 -5.23
N THR A 648 0.32 5.74 -6.30
CA THR A 648 -0.95 5.00 -6.24
C THR A 648 -0.85 3.83 -5.26
N GLN A 649 -1.98 3.40 -4.67
CA GLN A 649 -2.09 2.21 -3.81
C GLN A 649 -1.92 0.87 -4.55
N VAL A 650 -1.05 0.81 -5.55
CA VAL A 650 -0.69 -0.43 -6.25
C VAL A 650 0.77 -0.74 -5.94
N PRO A 651 1.10 -1.92 -5.37
CA PRO A 651 2.44 -2.20 -4.83
C PRO A 651 3.61 -1.83 -5.76
N ARG A 652 3.50 -2.09 -7.07
CA ARG A 652 4.55 -1.73 -8.05
C ARG A 652 4.81 -0.23 -8.20
N ALA A 653 3.81 0.62 -7.98
CA ALA A 653 3.95 2.08 -8.06
C ALA A 653 4.60 2.61 -6.78
N SER A 654 4.18 2.11 -5.62
CA SER A 654 4.82 2.40 -4.33
C SER A 654 6.28 1.95 -4.31
N ALA A 655 6.58 0.72 -4.76
CA ALA A 655 7.96 0.22 -4.88
C ALA A 655 8.80 1.03 -5.89
N SER A 656 8.19 1.52 -6.99
CA SER A 656 8.87 2.43 -7.93
C SER A 656 9.22 3.76 -7.29
N ALA A 657 8.33 4.33 -6.48
CA ALA A 657 8.58 5.56 -5.72
C ALA A 657 9.69 5.38 -4.68
N VAL A 658 9.75 4.21 -4.02
CA VAL A 658 10.84 3.85 -3.11
C VAL A 658 12.17 3.74 -3.85
N ALA A 659 12.25 2.95 -4.93
CA ALA A 659 13.49 2.81 -5.69
C ALA A 659 14.01 4.16 -6.22
N PHE A 660 13.13 5.03 -6.71
CA PHE A 660 13.47 6.39 -7.15
C PHE A 660 13.93 7.29 -6.00
N GLY A 661 13.23 7.28 -4.86
CA GLY A 661 13.60 8.05 -3.68
C GLY A 661 14.97 7.65 -3.13
N MET A 662 15.29 6.35 -3.12
CA MET A 662 16.64 5.86 -2.80
C MET A 662 17.68 6.42 -3.78
N GLY A 663 17.37 6.46 -5.08
CA GLY A 663 18.23 7.05 -6.11
C GLY A 663 18.50 8.55 -5.88
N ILE A 664 17.48 9.34 -5.56
CA ILE A 664 17.65 10.77 -5.24
C ILE A 664 18.45 10.98 -3.96
N PHE A 665 18.15 10.28 -2.86
CA PHE A 665 18.70 10.66 -1.56
C PHE A 665 20.00 9.92 -1.17
N ALA A 666 20.49 8.95 -1.96
CA ALA A 666 21.74 8.25 -1.67
C ALA A 666 22.99 9.17 -1.56
N GLY A 667 23.61 9.22 -0.37
CA GLY A 667 24.94 9.82 -0.17
C GLY A 667 24.97 11.31 0.25
N LYS A 668 23.84 11.95 0.59
CA LYS A 668 23.81 13.26 1.27
C LYS A 668 23.17 13.12 2.66
N GLY A 669 23.79 13.74 3.68
CA GLY A 669 23.63 13.29 5.06
C GLY A 669 24.35 11.94 5.27
N SER A 670 24.13 11.26 6.39
CA SER A 670 24.73 9.95 6.65
C SER A 670 23.63 8.90 6.88
N LEU A 671 23.49 7.85 6.07
CA LEU A 671 24.10 7.45 4.78
C LEU A 671 25.61 7.08 4.73
N GLY A 672 26.22 6.69 5.85
CA GLY A 672 27.40 5.80 5.88
C GLY A 672 27.06 4.34 5.48
N PRO A 673 28.02 3.39 5.57
CA PRO A 673 27.88 2.02 5.03
C PRO A 673 26.94 1.14 5.86
N GLY A 674 25.63 1.39 5.75
CA GLY A 674 24.55 0.66 6.45
C GLY A 674 23.44 1.55 7.01
N GLN A 675 23.14 2.69 6.37
CA GLN A 675 22.29 3.74 6.96
C GLN A 675 21.14 4.13 6.01
N HIS A 676 19.90 3.99 6.49
CA HIS A 676 18.68 4.47 5.85
C HIS A 676 17.80 5.20 6.87
N ARG A 677 17.49 6.47 6.64
CA ARG A 677 16.22 7.06 7.11
C ARG A 677 15.15 6.68 6.10
N SER A 678 13.99 6.22 6.56
CA SER A 678 12.83 6.04 5.69
C SER A 678 12.26 7.39 5.26
N PHE A 679 12.38 7.74 3.98
CA PHE A 679 11.51 8.76 3.40
C PHE A 679 10.09 8.20 3.25
N SER A 680 9.07 9.04 3.37
CA SER A 680 7.68 8.59 3.26
C SER A 680 7.21 8.61 1.80
N VAL A 681 6.44 7.60 1.43
CA VAL A 681 5.67 7.56 0.18
C VAL A 681 4.19 7.63 0.55
N ILE A 682 3.55 8.75 0.22
CA ILE A 682 2.15 9.02 0.55
C ILE A 682 1.26 8.36 -0.53
N SER A 683 0.09 7.83 -0.15
CA SER A 683 -0.89 7.32 -1.11
C SER A 683 -2.32 7.66 -0.71
N GLU A 684 -3.14 8.03 -1.68
CA GLU A 684 -4.58 8.26 -1.49
C GLU A 684 -5.39 6.99 -1.74
N SER A 685 -6.59 6.91 -1.17
CA SER A 685 -7.49 5.77 -1.38
C SER A 685 -7.83 5.62 -2.86
N ARG A 686 -7.74 4.39 -3.40
CA ARG A 686 -8.14 4.10 -4.80
C ARG A 686 -9.54 4.60 -5.17
N ALA A 687 -10.45 4.72 -4.21
CA ALA A 687 -11.82 5.19 -4.42
C ALA A 687 -11.95 6.73 -4.49
N SER A 688 -10.93 7.50 -4.11
CA SER A 688 -10.97 8.97 -4.03
C SER A 688 -9.81 9.69 -4.73
N ASP A 689 -8.79 8.96 -5.18
CA ASP A 689 -7.58 9.50 -5.83
C ASP A 689 -7.90 10.05 -7.23
N ILE A 690 -8.33 11.32 -7.29
CA ILE A 690 -8.59 12.06 -8.55
C ILE A 690 -7.33 12.62 -9.20
N HIS A 691 -6.15 12.48 -8.57
CA HIS A 691 -4.90 13.04 -9.07
C HIS A 691 -4.08 12.01 -9.85
N LEU A 692 -3.93 10.79 -9.33
CA LEU A 692 -3.16 9.71 -9.93
C LEU A 692 -4.05 8.56 -10.44
N ARG A 693 -5.31 8.50 -10.01
CA ARG A 693 -6.27 7.45 -10.42
C ARG A 693 -7.63 7.97 -10.91
N PHE A 694 -7.65 9.17 -11.49
CA PHE A 694 -8.84 9.73 -12.15
C PHE A 694 -9.56 8.74 -13.09
N PHE A 695 -8.83 7.84 -13.76
CA PHE A 695 -9.40 6.81 -14.64
C PHE A 695 -10.17 5.68 -13.92
N ASP A 696 -9.93 5.44 -12.62
CA ASP A 696 -10.69 4.49 -11.79
C ASP A 696 -11.95 5.16 -11.17
N THR A 697 -11.93 6.48 -11.00
CA THR A 697 -13.03 7.26 -10.38
C THR A 697 -13.95 7.90 -11.41
N CYS A 698 -13.49 8.17 -12.63
CA CYS A 698 -14.24 8.81 -13.70
C CYS A 698 -15.20 7.84 -14.41
N GLU A 699 -16.51 7.97 -14.20
CA GLU A 699 -17.48 7.03 -14.78
C GLU A 699 -17.66 7.22 -16.28
N THR A 700 -17.71 8.47 -16.75
CA THR A 700 -17.79 8.81 -18.19
C THR A 700 -16.63 8.21 -19.00
N TYR A 701 -15.42 8.17 -18.43
CA TYR A 701 -14.27 7.51 -19.05
C TYR A 701 -14.43 5.97 -19.11
N LYS A 702 -15.03 5.34 -18.08
CA LYS A 702 -15.31 3.89 -18.09
C LYS A 702 -16.39 3.55 -19.11
N GLU A 703 -17.45 4.34 -19.22
CA GLU A 703 -18.50 4.19 -20.24
C GLU A 703 -17.90 4.34 -21.64
N PHE A 704 -17.13 5.41 -21.89
CA PHE A 704 -16.38 5.61 -23.13
C PHE A 704 -15.53 4.38 -23.46
N ARG A 705 -14.64 3.97 -22.54
CA ARG A 705 -13.73 2.84 -22.78
C ARG A 705 -14.49 1.55 -23.03
N THR A 706 -15.54 1.26 -22.27
CA THR A 706 -16.37 0.05 -22.44
C THR A 706 -17.05 0.03 -23.82
N SER A 707 -17.48 1.20 -24.32
CA SER A 707 -18.06 1.31 -25.66
C SER A 707 -17.02 1.25 -26.80
N LYS A 708 -15.79 1.75 -26.56
CA LYS A 708 -14.77 1.95 -27.61
C LYS A 708 -13.72 0.84 -27.71
N GLU A 709 -13.47 0.09 -26.64
CA GLU A 709 -12.53 -1.05 -26.64
C GLU A 709 -12.88 -2.11 -27.70
N PRO A 710 -14.17 -2.47 -27.96
CA PRO A 710 -14.54 -3.36 -29.06
C PRO A 710 -14.24 -2.81 -30.46
N ASP A 711 -14.43 -1.50 -30.70
CA ASP A 711 -14.10 -0.86 -31.98
C ASP A 711 -12.58 -0.92 -32.24
N VAL A 712 -11.78 -0.69 -31.20
CA VAL A 712 -10.31 -0.74 -31.25
C VAL A 712 -9.83 -2.16 -31.54
N GLU A 713 -10.36 -3.18 -30.87
CA GLU A 713 -10.03 -4.57 -31.20
C GLU A 713 -10.42 -4.91 -32.65
N LYS A 714 -11.60 -4.48 -33.11
CA LYS A 714 -12.04 -4.66 -34.51
C LYS A 714 -11.12 -3.98 -35.53
N MET A 715 -10.57 -2.79 -35.20
CA MET A 715 -9.58 -2.11 -36.05
C MET A 715 -8.25 -2.89 -36.16
N LYS A 716 -7.91 -3.71 -35.16
CA LYS A 716 -6.66 -4.49 -35.12
C LYS A 716 -6.77 -5.82 -35.88
N GLU A 717 -7.98 -6.38 -36.02
CA GLU A 717 -8.21 -7.69 -36.65
C GLU A 717 -7.60 -7.87 -38.05
N PRO A 718 -7.74 -6.93 -39.02
CA PRO A 718 -7.23 -7.14 -40.38
C PRO A 718 -5.71 -7.30 -40.43
N PHE A 719 -4.99 -6.65 -39.51
CA PHE A 719 -3.53 -6.74 -39.41
C PHE A 719 -3.10 -8.03 -38.73
N PHE A 720 -3.84 -8.51 -37.73
CA PHE A 720 -3.62 -9.84 -37.16
C PHE A 720 -3.95 -10.96 -38.16
N ASP A 721 -4.99 -10.83 -39.00
CA ASP A 721 -5.30 -11.80 -40.07
C ASP A 721 -4.21 -11.82 -41.16
N GLN A 722 -3.70 -10.65 -41.56
CA GLN A 722 -2.59 -10.54 -42.50
C GLN A 722 -1.32 -11.23 -41.95
N ILE A 723 -0.98 -10.97 -40.69
CA ILE A 723 0.20 -11.54 -40.02
C ILE A 723 0.01 -13.05 -39.77
N ALA A 724 -1.19 -13.48 -39.37
CA ALA A 724 -1.53 -14.89 -39.21
C ALA A 724 -1.36 -15.67 -40.53
N SER A 725 -1.82 -15.11 -41.64
CA SER A 725 -1.68 -15.70 -42.98
C SER A 725 -0.21 -15.77 -43.43
N SER A 726 0.56 -14.72 -43.18
CA SER A 726 2.01 -14.66 -43.43
C SER A 726 2.77 -15.74 -42.65
N LEU A 727 2.53 -15.83 -41.33
CA LEU A 727 3.17 -16.81 -40.44
C LEU A 727 2.74 -18.25 -40.73
N SER A 728 1.47 -18.47 -41.05
CA SER A 728 0.97 -19.80 -41.41
C SER A 728 1.60 -20.31 -42.70
N SER A 729 1.85 -19.41 -43.66
CA SER A 729 2.56 -19.73 -44.90
C SER A 729 4.07 -19.96 -44.69
N ARG A 730 4.68 -19.21 -43.75
CA ARG A 730 6.11 -19.29 -43.42
C ARG A 730 6.47 -20.55 -42.66
N TYR A 731 5.66 -20.92 -41.67
CA TYR A 731 5.95 -21.98 -40.70
C TYR A 731 5.05 -23.23 -40.83
N HIS A 732 4.07 -23.22 -41.75
CA HIS A 732 3.12 -24.33 -41.97
C HIS A 732 2.30 -24.71 -40.72
N LEU A 733 2.05 -23.74 -39.83
CA LEU A 733 1.21 -23.88 -38.62
C LEU A 733 -0.01 -22.95 -38.76
N ASN A 734 -1.22 -23.48 -38.55
CA ASN A 734 -2.46 -22.72 -38.74
C ASN A 734 -2.74 -21.76 -37.56
N PHE A 735 -2.10 -20.60 -37.56
CA PHE A 735 -2.25 -19.57 -36.53
C PHE A 735 -3.54 -18.77 -36.70
N THR A 736 -4.19 -18.47 -35.58
CA THR A 736 -5.36 -17.59 -35.47
C THR A 736 -4.97 -16.19 -35.00
N ARG A 737 -5.87 -15.19 -35.13
CA ARG A 737 -5.70 -13.85 -34.54
C ARG A 737 -5.28 -13.88 -33.07
N GLN A 738 -5.89 -14.77 -32.28
CA GLN A 738 -5.60 -14.91 -30.85
C GLN A 738 -4.19 -15.48 -30.63
N ASP A 739 -3.74 -16.40 -31.47
CA ASP A 739 -2.36 -16.89 -31.42
C ASP A 739 -1.38 -15.75 -31.70
N ILE A 740 -1.63 -14.92 -32.72
CA ILE A 740 -0.77 -13.76 -33.06
C ILE A 740 -0.75 -12.73 -31.93
N SER A 741 -1.90 -12.36 -31.37
CA SER A 741 -2.00 -11.45 -30.23
C SER A 741 -1.22 -11.96 -29.01
N THR A 742 -1.28 -13.28 -28.75
CA THR A 742 -0.61 -13.89 -27.58
C THR A 742 0.89 -14.11 -27.84
N LEU A 743 1.31 -14.43 -29.07
CA LEU A 743 2.72 -14.51 -29.48
C LEU A 743 3.39 -13.14 -29.52
N TRP A 744 2.69 -12.09 -29.97
CA TRP A 744 3.17 -10.71 -29.87
C TRP A 744 3.30 -10.27 -28.41
N PHE A 745 2.33 -10.62 -27.56
CA PHE A 745 2.46 -10.39 -26.12
C PHE A 745 3.66 -11.13 -25.53
N LEU A 746 3.88 -12.40 -25.89
CA LEU A 746 5.04 -13.18 -25.47
C LEU A 746 6.35 -12.52 -25.90
N CYS A 747 6.49 -12.14 -27.18
CA CYS A 747 7.65 -11.40 -27.69
C CYS A 747 7.94 -10.16 -26.84
N LYS A 748 6.92 -9.33 -26.56
CA LYS A 748 7.08 -8.16 -25.70
C LYS A 748 7.60 -8.52 -24.30
N GLN A 749 7.17 -9.63 -23.70
CA GLN A 749 7.67 -10.04 -22.37
C GLN A 749 9.07 -10.67 -22.45
N GLU A 750 9.36 -11.50 -23.46
CA GLU A 750 10.68 -12.09 -23.70
C GLU A 750 11.75 -11.01 -23.91
N ALA A 751 11.49 -10.06 -24.79
CA ALA A 751 12.45 -9.01 -25.14
C ALA A 751 12.67 -7.99 -24.01
N SER A 752 11.63 -7.65 -23.23
CA SER A 752 11.76 -6.65 -22.14
C SER A 752 12.12 -7.24 -20.78
N LEU A 753 11.63 -8.43 -20.40
CA LEU A 753 11.91 -9.00 -19.07
C LEU A 753 13.10 -9.98 -19.11
N LEU A 754 13.22 -10.78 -20.16
CA LEU A 754 14.18 -11.89 -20.25
C LEU A 754 15.37 -11.61 -21.18
N ASP A 755 15.38 -10.46 -21.87
CA ASP A 755 16.32 -10.07 -22.92
C ASP A 755 16.41 -11.08 -24.09
N ILE A 756 15.36 -11.88 -24.29
CA ILE A 756 15.23 -12.86 -25.37
C ILE A 756 14.59 -12.20 -26.59
N THR A 757 15.35 -11.99 -27.66
CA THR A 757 14.89 -11.33 -28.90
C THR A 757 14.72 -12.29 -30.09
N ASN A 758 15.12 -13.55 -29.95
CA ASN A 758 15.20 -14.54 -31.03
C ASN A 758 14.18 -15.70 -30.94
N GLN A 759 13.28 -15.70 -29.95
CA GLN A 759 12.22 -16.71 -29.80
C GLN A 759 10.89 -16.21 -30.40
N ALA A 760 9.93 -15.76 -29.59
CA ALA A 760 8.62 -15.31 -30.09
C ALA A 760 8.75 -14.09 -31.00
N CYS A 761 9.68 -13.18 -30.70
CA CYS A 761 9.99 -12.05 -31.58
C CYS A 761 10.57 -12.49 -32.94
N GLY A 762 11.38 -13.56 -32.96
CA GLY A 762 11.99 -14.11 -34.18
C GLY A 762 10.99 -14.76 -35.15
N LEU A 763 9.71 -14.90 -34.76
CA LEU A 763 8.65 -15.29 -35.68
C LEU A 763 8.32 -14.18 -36.69
N PHE A 764 8.43 -12.92 -36.26
CA PHE A 764 8.02 -11.73 -37.00
C PHE A 764 9.21 -11.07 -37.70
N ASN A 765 9.02 -10.58 -38.93
CA ASN A 765 10.02 -9.75 -39.59
C ASN A 765 9.93 -8.26 -39.12
N PRO A 766 10.94 -7.40 -39.36
CA PRO A 766 10.94 -6.01 -38.90
C PRO A 766 9.71 -5.18 -39.27
N SER A 767 9.14 -5.40 -40.46
CA SER A 767 7.92 -4.74 -40.92
C SER A 767 6.67 -5.24 -40.20
N GLU A 768 6.60 -6.54 -39.91
CA GLU A 768 5.54 -7.14 -39.09
C GLU A 768 5.61 -6.65 -37.64
N VAL A 769 6.80 -6.57 -37.04
CA VAL A 769 7.00 -5.96 -35.70
C VAL A 769 6.57 -4.50 -35.68
N SER A 770 6.99 -3.70 -36.66
CA SER A 770 6.63 -2.27 -36.77
C SER A 770 5.12 -2.08 -36.89
N LEU A 771 4.43 -2.99 -37.59
CA LEU A 771 2.97 -3.01 -37.70
C LEU A 771 2.29 -3.42 -36.39
N LEU A 772 2.81 -4.44 -35.69
CA LEU A 772 2.30 -4.87 -34.38
C LEU A 772 2.46 -3.79 -33.30
N GLU A 773 3.60 -3.11 -33.25
CA GLU A 773 3.80 -1.94 -32.39
C GLU A 773 2.75 -0.86 -32.69
N TRP A 774 2.50 -0.56 -33.96
CA TRP A 774 1.48 0.42 -34.35
C TRP A 774 0.06 -0.01 -33.93
N THR A 775 -0.26 -1.31 -33.90
CA THR A 775 -1.55 -1.77 -33.35
C THR A 775 -1.69 -1.55 -31.84
N ASP A 776 -0.61 -1.64 -31.06
CA ASP A 776 -0.62 -1.23 -29.64
C ASP A 776 -0.70 0.30 -29.50
N ASP A 777 -0.02 1.05 -30.37
CA ASP A 777 -0.03 2.52 -30.36
C ASP A 777 -1.42 3.09 -30.65
N ILE A 778 -2.21 2.47 -31.56
CA ILE A 778 -3.63 2.82 -31.78
C ILE A 778 -4.44 2.61 -30.50
N GLU A 779 -4.28 1.47 -29.83
CA GLU A 779 -5.02 1.16 -28.59
C GLU A 779 -4.73 2.21 -27.50
N VAL A 780 -3.47 2.58 -27.34
CA VAL A 780 -3.05 3.62 -26.40
C VAL A 780 -3.55 5.00 -26.82
N PHE A 781 -3.45 5.37 -28.10
CA PHE A 781 -3.90 6.65 -28.63
C PHE A 781 -5.41 6.85 -28.46
N VAL A 782 -6.22 5.85 -28.84
CA VAL A 782 -7.69 5.92 -28.81
C VAL A 782 -8.23 5.83 -27.38
N LEU A 783 -7.71 4.92 -26.54
CA LEU A 783 -8.29 4.65 -25.21
C LEU A 783 -7.66 5.47 -24.08
N LYS A 784 -6.54 6.17 -24.31
CA LYS A 784 -5.77 6.88 -23.25
C LYS A 784 -5.11 8.19 -23.71
N GLY A 785 -4.86 8.34 -25.01
CA GLY A 785 -4.20 9.50 -25.60
C GLY A 785 -5.18 10.46 -26.31
N TYR A 786 -4.72 11.09 -27.38
CA TYR A 786 -5.46 12.14 -28.10
C TYR A 786 -6.69 11.69 -28.92
N GLY A 787 -7.00 10.40 -28.98
CA GLY A 787 -8.11 9.92 -29.80
C GLY A 787 -9.50 10.39 -29.36
N GLU A 788 -9.68 10.79 -28.10
CA GLU A 788 -10.90 11.46 -27.63
C GLU A 788 -10.61 12.39 -26.43
N SER A 789 -11.34 13.49 -26.35
CA SER A 789 -11.14 14.57 -25.37
C SER A 789 -11.26 14.12 -23.90
N VAL A 790 -12.16 13.18 -23.61
CA VAL A 790 -12.36 12.63 -22.26
C VAL A 790 -11.10 11.99 -21.68
N ASN A 791 -10.25 11.38 -22.52
CA ASN A 791 -9.05 10.65 -22.12
C ASN A 791 -8.09 11.52 -21.31
N TYR A 792 -7.87 12.75 -21.77
CA TYR A 792 -6.94 13.68 -21.15
C TYR A 792 -7.64 14.69 -20.23
N ARG A 793 -8.89 15.11 -20.54
CA ARG A 793 -9.67 16.03 -19.68
C ARG A 793 -9.91 15.48 -18.27
N MET A 794 -10.02 14.16 -18.07
CA MET A 794 -10.14 13.60 -16.72
C MET A 794 -8.91 13.85 -15.82
N GLY A 795 -7.75 14.17 -16.41
CA GLY A 795 -6.52 14.51 -15.69
C GLY A 795 -6.38 15.98 -15.25
N VAL A 796 -7.39 16.84 -15.49
CA VAL A 796 -7.34 18.27 -15.12
C VAL A 796 -6.97 18.51 -13.64
N PRO A 797 -7.46 17.74 -12.64
CA PRO A 797 -7.04 17.91 -11.25
C PRO A 797 -5.52 17.75 -11.04
N LEU A 798 -4.88 16.82 -11.75
CA LEU A 798 -3.43 16.63 -11.69
C LEU A 798 -2.69 17.83 -12.28
N LEU A 799 -3.18 18.40 -13.38
CA LEU A 799 -2.60 19.60 -13.98
C LEU A 799 -2.77 20.82 -13.05
N GLN A 800 -3.93 20.95 -12.40
CA GLN A 800 -4.18 21.98 -11.39
C GLN A 800 -3.22 21.84 -10.20
N ASP A 801 -3.05 20.64 -9.65
CA ASP A 801 -2.12 20.37 -8.53
C ASP A 801 -0.64 20.67 -8.90
N VAL A 802 -0.23 20.34 -10.13
CA VAL A 802 1.10 20.70 -10.66
C VAL A 802 1.28 22.21 -10.73
N VAL A 803 0.34 22.95 -11.32
CA VAL A 803 0.44 24.41 -11.46
C VAL A 803 0.38 25.10 -10.10
N HIS A 804 -0.50 24.65 -9.21
CA HIS A 804 -0.63 25.19 -7.86
C HIS A 804 0.67 25.06 -7.05
N SER A 805 1.36 23.91 -7.12
CA SER A 805 2.65 23.72 -6.45
C SER A 805 3.74 24.67 -6.98
N MET A 806 3.71 25.03 -8.27
CA MET A 806 4.60 26.05 -8.84
C MET A 806 4.26 27.46 -8.34
N GLU A 807 2.98 27.82 -8.23
CA GLU A 807 2.54 29.11 -7.68
C GLU A 807 2.93 29.26 -6.19
N GLN A 808 2.85 28.17 -5.42
CA GLN A 808 3.33 28.12 -4.04
C GLN A 808 4.85 28.34 -3.95
N ALA A 809 5.63 27.71 -4.83
CA ALA A 809 7.09 27.91 -4.89
C ALA A 809 7.47 29.36 -5.27
N ILE A 810 6.76 29.97 -6.23
CA ILE A 810 6.92 31.41 -6.57
C ILE A 810 6.64 32.29 -5.35
N SER A 811 5.53 32.04 -4.67
CA SER A 811 5.10 32.85 -3.51
C SER A 811 6.10 32.78 -2.35
N ALA A 812 6.74 31.62 -2.13
CA ALA A 812 7.82 31.47 -1.15
C ALA A 812 9.09 32.22 -1.58
N GLU A 813 9.48 32.13 -2.85
CA GLU A 813 10.64 32.82 -3.44
C GLU A 813 10.53 34.34 -3.50
N GLU A 814 9.31 34.89 -3.39
CA GLU A 814 9.05 36.33 -3.30
C GLU A 814 8.96 36.85 -1.85
N GLY A 815 9.14 35.99 -0.84
CA GLY A 815 9.13 36.37 0.57
C GLY A 815 7.72 36.61 1.14
N ASN A 816 6.66 36.20 0.44
CA ASN A 816 5.27 36.35 0.90
C ASN A 816 4.83 35.29 1.93
N VAL A 817 5.73 34.39 2.33
CA VAL A 817 5.47 33.30 3.29
C VAL A 817 6.52 33.34 4.40
N ALA A 818 6.10 33.26 5.66
CA ALA A 818 6.99 33.30 6.80
C ALA A 818 7.82 32.02 6.95
N SER A 819 9.15 32.18 7.08
CA SER A 819 10.18 31.22 7.51
C SER A 819 9.73 29.77 7.82
N GLY A 820 9.40 29.00 6.79
CA GLY A 820 9.19 27.56 6.83
C GLY A 820 9.81 26.91 5.60
N THR A 821 10.10 25.60 5.64
CA THR A 821 10.68 24.88 4.50
C THR A 821 9.73 24.90 3.30
N SER A 822 10.14 25.51 2.20
CA SER A 822 9.39 25.51 0.94
C SER A 822 9.50 24.16 0.23
N GLU A 823 8.43 23.76 -0.47
CA GLU A 823 8.43 22.52 -1.25
C GLU A 823 9.33 22.66 -2.48
N LYS A 824 10.47 21.95 -2.51
CA LYS A 824 11.41 21.91 -3.65
C LYS A 824 11.01 20.89 -4.71
N ALA A 825 10.31 19.80 -4.36
CA ALA A 825 9.83 18.85 -5.36
C ALA A 825 8.57 18.08 -4.96
N ARG A 826 7.66 17.91 -5.93
CA ARG A 826 6.45 17.06 -5.84
C ARG A 826 6.54 15.90 -6.82
N LEU A 827 6.76 14.69 -6.29
CA LEU A 827 7.22 13.51 -7.02
C LEU A 827 6.13 12.42 -7.02
N ARG A 828 5.49 12.15 -8.17
CA ARG A 828 4.27 11.32 -8.24
C ARG A 828 4.46 10.06 -9.09
N PHE A 829 4.08 8.88 -8.58
CA PHE A 829 4.29 7.57 -9.22
C PHE A 829 2.98 6.82 -9.51
N ALA A 830 2.74 6.51 -10.78
CA ALA A 830 1.44 6.03 -11.26
C ALA A 830 1.53 5.04 -12.44
N HIS A 831 0.52 5.05 -13.32
CA HIS A 831 0.34 4.08 -14.41
C HIS A 831 0.35 4.77 -15.79
N ALA A 832 0.32 3.98 -16.89
CA ALA A 832 0.18 4.56 -18.24
C ALA A 832 -1.14 5.33 -18.38
N GLU A 833 -2.18 4.83 -17.73
CA GLU A 833 -3.51 5.43 -17.59
C GLU A 833 -3.51 6.78 -16.84
N THR A 834 -2.38 7.18 -16.25
CA THR A 834 -2.18 8.50 -15.64
C THR A 834 -1.21 9.34 -16.49
N VAL A 835 -0.06 8.77 -16.83
CA VAL A 835 1.03 9.47 -17.53
C VAL A 835 0.63 9.84 -18.95
N VAL A 836 -0.06 8.98 -19.70
CA VAL A 836 -0.48 9.28 -21.08
C VAL A 836 -1.50 10.44 -21.12
N PRO A 837 -2.62 10.43 -20.36
CA PRO A 837 -3.49 11.59 -20.20
C PRO A 837 -2.78 12.89 -19.80
N PHE A 838 -1.83 12.82 -18.88
CA PHE A 838 -1.08 14.00 -18.43
C PHE A 838 -0.13 14.53 -19.51
N THR A 839 0.58 13.66 -20.23
CA THR A 839 1.35 14.02 -21.44
C THR A 839 0.46 14.71 -22.47
N CYS A 840 -0.77 14.21 -22.66
CA CYS A 840 -1.73 14.78 -23.60
C CYS A 840 -2.17 16.20 -23.21
N LEU A 841 -2.49 16.45 -21.93
CA LEU A 841 -2.85 17.78 -21.40
C LEU A 841 -1.75 18.84 -21.60
N LEU A 842 -0.49 18.42 -21.71
CA LEU A 842 0.63 19.32 -21.96
C LEU A 842 0.83 19.64 -23.46
N GLY A 843 0.05 19.02 -24.35
CA GLY A 843 0.17 19.20 -25.80
C GLY A 843 1.40 18.51 -26.43
N LEU A 844 2.06 17.61 -25.71
CA LEU A 844 3.33 17.01 -26.15
C LEU A 844 3.12 16.03 -27.32
N PHE A 845 4.12 15.97 -28.21
CA PHE A 845 4.11 15.18 -29.45
C PHE A 845 3.09 15.63 -30.52
N LEU A 846 2.45 16.79 -30.37
CA LEU A 846 1.56 17.39 -31.38
C LEU A 846 2.26 18.39 -32.29
N GLU A 847 1.79 18.45 -33.53
CA GLU A 847 2.12 19.51 -34.47
C GLU A 847 1.17 20.71 -34.31
N GLY A 848 1.56 21.88 -34.85
CA GLY A 848 0.87 23.16 -34.60
C GLY A 848 -0.66 23.14 -34.81
N PRO A 849 -1.17 22.64 -35.96
CA PRO A 849 -2.61 22.57 -36.21
C PRO A 849 -3.37 21.58 -35.31
N GLU A 850 -2.70 20.52 -34.85
CA GLU A 850 -3.30 19.51 -33.96
C GLU A 850 -3.50 20.08 -32.55
N PHE A 851 -2.57 20.92 -32.09
CA PHE A 851 -2.69 21.61 -30.81
C PHE A 851 -3.92 22.51 -30.74
N GLU A 852 -4.26 23.22 -31.82
CA GLU A 852 -5.50 24.00 -31.89
C GLU A 852 -6.75 23.12 -31.88
N GLN A 853 -6.70 21.91 -32.46
CA GLN A 853 -7.83 20.97 -32.46
C GLN A 853 -8.12 20.45 -31.05
N ILE A 854 -7.09 20.10 -30.26
CA ILE A 854 -7.31 19.65 -28.86
C ILE A 854 -7.81 20.79 -27.97
N GLN A 855 -7.43 22.05 -28.21
CA GLN A 855 -7.96 23.22 -27.50
C GLN A 855 -9.44 23.51 -27.81
N ARG A 856 -9.93 23.01 -28.96
CA ARG A 856 -11.33 23.00 -29.38
C ARG A 856 -12.03 21.68 -29.03
N GLU A 857 -11.36 20.80 -28.29
CA GLU A 857 -11.87 19.50 -27.80
C GLU A 857 -12.25 18.54 -28.95
N GLN A 858 -11.62 18.68 -30.11
CA GLN A 858 -11.85 17.82 -31.27
C GLN A 858 -10.94 16.58 -31.25
N PRO A 859 -11.43 15.39 -31.66
CA PRO A 859 -10.62 14.18 -31.73
C PRO A 859 -9.60 14.28 -32.88
N LEU A 860 -8.38 13.78 -32.64
CA LEU A 860 -7.33 13.74 -33.65
C LEU A 860 -7.38 12.49 -34.53
N ASN A 861 -6.82 12.58 -35.72
CA ASN A 861 -6.63 11.43 -36.62
C ASN A 861 -5.68 10.39 -35.99
N LEU A 862 -5.84 9.12 -36.38
CA LEU A 862 -4.96 8.04 -35.91
C LEU A 862 -3.50 8.28 -36.34
N PRO A 863 -2.50 7.89 -35.52
CA PRO A 863 -1.09 8.00 -35.87
C PRO A 863 -0.75 7.34 -37.22
N PRO A 864 0.11 7.95 -38.06
CA PRO A 864 0.50 7.40 -39.36
C PRO A 864 0.96 5.94 -39.31
N LYS A 865 0.49 5.14 -40.28
CA LYS A 865 0.80 3.71 -40.38
C LYS A 865 2.23 3.50 -40.90
N PRO A 866 3.04 2.57 -40.32
CA PRO A 866 4.33 2.19 -40.88
C PRO A 866 4.25 1.87 -42.39
N PRO A 867 5.25 2.29 -43.19
CA PRO A 867 6.55 2.83 -42.79
C PRO A 867 6.58 4.36 -42.53
N GLN A 868 5.43 5.05 -42.54
CA GLN A 868 5.40 6.49 -42.27
C GLN A 868 5.93 6.81 -40.86
N ARG A 869 6.71 7.89 -40.73
CA ARG A 869 7.17 8.40 -39.43
C ARG A 869 5.93 8.89 -38.63
N ARG A 870 5.91 8.59 -37.33
CA ARG A 870 4.85 9.04 -36.41
C ARG A 870 5.51 9.62 -35.16
N ASN A 871 5.08 10.81 -34.75
CA ASN A 871 5.61 11.51 -33.57
C ASN A 871 5.08 10.87 -32.27
N TRP A 872 3.81 10.45 -32.28
CA TRP A 872 3.20 9.68 -31.21
C TRP A 872 3.53 8.18 -31.33
N ARG A 873 4.30 7.66 -30.36
CA ARG A 873 4.62 6.23 -30.18
C ARG A 873 4.49 5.85 -28.72
N GLY A 874 3.86 4.72 -28.39
CA GLY A 874 3.73 4.28 -26.99
C GLY A 874 5.07 3.94 -26.34
N SER A 875 6.06 3.55 -27.14
CA SER A 875 7.47 3.33 -26.76
C SER A 875 8.19 4.62 -26.38
N SER A 876 7.77 5.77 -26.90
CA SER A 876 8.28 7.09 -26.51
C SER A 876 7.44 7.72 -25.40
N VAL A 877 6.10 7.75 -25.54
CA VAL A 877 5.16 8.48 -24.67
C VAL A 877 5.05 7.88 -23.26
N ALA A 878 5.08 6.55 -23.15
CA ALA A 878 4.94 5.86 -21.86
C ALA A 878 5.64 4.48 -21.85
N PRO A 879 6.96 4.41 -22.05
CA PRO A 879 7.77 3.22 -21.71
C PRO A 879 7.68 2.93 -20.21
N PHE A 880 8.23 1.81 -19.73
CA PHE A 880 8.40 1.61 -18.28
C PHE A 880 9.26 2.74 -17.70
N ALA A 881 9.01 3.16 -16.46
CA ALA A 881 9.61 4.35 -15.84
C ALA A 881 9.44 5.69 -16.61
N GLY A 882 8.65 5.71 -17.70
CA GLY A 882 8.41 6.90 -18.51
C GLY A 882 7.84 8.05 -17.68
N ASN A 883 8.34 9.26 -17.88
CA ASN A 883 8.15 10.38 -16.97
C ASN A 883 7.98 11.71 -17.68
N ASN A 884 7.17 12.58 -17.08
CA ASN A 884 7.14 14.01 -17.37
C ASN A 884 7.72 14.76 -16.16
N MET A 885 8.70 15.62 -16.41
CA MET A 885 9.24 16.56 -15.43
C MET A 885 8.93 17.97 -15.88
N LEU A 886 8.32 18.77 -15.00
CA LEU A 886 8.10 20.18 -15.19
C LEU A 886 8.89 20.92 -14.13
N VAL A 887 9.97 21.56 -14.55
CA VAL A 887 10.92 22.27 -13.68
C VAL A 887 10.64 23.75 -13.75
N LEU A 888 10.33 24.35 -12.61
CA LEU A 888 10.18 25.79 -12.49
C LEU A 888 11.56 26.42 -12.25
N TYR A 889 11.92 27.40 -13.08
CA TYR A 889 13.14 28.19 -12.99
C TYR A 889 12.81 29.63 -12.61
N GLN A 890 13.70 30.23 -11.80
CA GLN A 890 13.79 31.67 -11.58
C GLN A 890 14.99 32.20 -12.36
N CYS A 891 14.77 33.18 -13.23
CA CYS A 891 15.79 33.79 -14.07
C CYS A 891 16.00 35.27 -13.72
N PRO A 892 17.22 35.82 -13.88
CA PRO A 892 17.47 37.25 -13.73
C PRO A 892 16.73 38.03 -14.82
N GLY A 893 16.02 39.09 -14.43
CA GLY A 893 15.33 39.96 -15.38
C GLY A 893 16.33 40.78 -16.20
N ASN A 894 16.21 40.74 -17.52
CA ASN A 894 17.13 41.43 -18.42
C ASN A 894 16.93 42.95 -18.31
N THR A 895 17.87 43.68 -17.69
CA THR A 895 17.77 45.12 -17.42
C THR A 895 18.11 45.98 -18.66
N SER A 896 17.50 45.68 -19.80
CA SER A 896 17.67 46.44 -21.04
C SER A 896 16.38 46.49 -21.87
N ASN A 897 15.75 47.66 -21.87
CA ASN A 897 14.77 48.14 -22.85
C ASN A 897 13.48 47.33 -23.09
N ASP A 898 12.66 47.17 -22.05
CA ASP A 898 11.20 47.08 -22.24
C ASP A 898 10.46 48.00 -21.26
N ARG A 899 10.25 49.26 -21.69
CA ARG A 899 9.29 50.18 -21.06
C ARG A 899 7.97 50.06 -21.82
N LEU A 900 7.15 49.06 -21.48
CA LEU A 900 5.73 49.06 -21.82
C LEU A 900 4.85 49.29 -20.59
N SER A 901 3.78 50.06 -20.82
CA SER A 901 3.02 50.75 -19.78
C SER A 901 1.89 49.91 -19.20
N SER A 902 2.18 49.08 -18.20
CA SER A 902 1.24 48.74 -17.10
C SER A 902 1.95 47.87 -16.06
N GLY A 903 1.74 48.15 -14.77
CA GLY A 903 2.60 47.63 -13.71
C GLY A 903 2.34 46.16 -13.35
N VAL A 904 3.08 45.23 -13.95
CA VAL A 904 3.45 43.94 -13.32
C VAL A 904 4.86 43.53 -13.74
N GLN A 905 5.80 43.36 -12.79
CA GLN A 905 7.10 42.74 -13.06
C GLN A 905 6.95 41.21 -13.21
N ARG A 906 6.53 40.75 -14.39
CA ARG A 906 6.14 39.34 -14.63
C ARG A 906 7.23 38.42 -15.23
N ASN A 907 8.38 38.96 -15.65
CA ASN A 907 9.35 38.25 -16.50
C ASN A 907 10.38 37.36 -15.76
N LYS A 908 10.13 36.95 -14.51
CA LYS A 908 11.13 36.27 -13.66
C LYS A 908 11.07 34.73 -13.70
N TYR A 909 9.93 34.12 -14.04
CA TYR A 909 9.70 32.67 -13.89
C TYR A 909 9.38 31.94 -15.20
N PHE A 910 9.99 30.78 -15.37
CA PHE A 910 9.92 29.96 -16.57
C PHE A 910 9.72 28.48 -16.22
N VAL A 911 9.00 27.74 -17.06
CA VAL A 911 8.85 26.28 -16.95
C VAL A 911 9.67 25.63 -18.06
N HIS A 912 10.50 24.65 -17.66
CA HIS A 912 11.16 23.71 -18.54
C HIS A 912 10.40 22.38 -18.48
N VAL A 913 9.96 21.86 -19.62
CA VAL A 913 9.34 20.52 -19.69
C VAL A 913 10.31 19.51 -20.31
N LEU A 914 10.56 18.45 -19.56
CA LEU A 914 11.31 17.28 -19.99
C LEU A 914 10.38 16.07 -20.05
N HIS A 915 10.51 15.27 -21.09
CA HIS A 915 9.85 13.98 -21.22
C HIS A 915 10.91 12.88 -21.33
N ASN A 916 10.87 11.89 -20.43
CA ASN A 916 11.91 10.86 -20.26
C ASN A 916 13.33 11.46 -20.19
N GLU A 917 13.51 12.48 -19.35
CA GLU A 917 14.75 13.26 -19.23
C GLU A 917 15.18 14.07 -20.48
N ILE A 918 14.41 14.11 -21.55
CA ILE A 918 14.77 14.85 -22.77
C ILE A 918 13.91 16.12 -22.90
N PRO A 919 14.49 17.31 -23.18
CA PRO A 919 13.72 18.51 -23.44
C PRO A 919 12.80 18.32 -24.65
N ILE A 920 11.51 18.65 -24.49
CA ILE A 920 10.48 18.39 -25.49
C ILE A 920 9.72 19.67 -25.82
N PRO A 921 9.50 19.99 -27.11
CA PRO A 921 8.79 21.20 -27.48
C PRO A 921 7.33 21.16 -27.03
N MET A 922 6.85 22.27 -26.46
CA MET A 922 5.44 22.51 -26.15
C MET A 922 4.82 23.39 -27.25
N PRO A 923 3.82 22.93 -28.00
CA PRO A 923 3.18 23.72 -29.05
C PRO A 923 2.57 25.03 -28.54
N GLY A 924 1.92 24.99 -27.36
CA GLY A 924 1.35 26.18 -26.71
C GLY A 924 2.38 27.25 -26.30
N CYS A 925 3.67 26.88 -26.23
CA CYS A 925 4.79 27.78 -25.98
C CYS A 925 5.58 28.12 -27.25
N GLY A 926 4.99 27.94 -28.44
CA GLY A 926 5.63 28.25 -29.72
C GLY A 926 6.70 27.24 -30.11
N GLN A 927 6.46 25.96 -29.83
CA GLN A 927 7.38 24.84 -30.05
C GLN A 927 8.71 24.97 -29.29
N ARG A 928 8.65 25.53 -28.06
CA ARG A 928 9.77 25.60 -27.12
C ARG A 928 9.56 24.67 -25.95
N ASP A 929 10.65 24.07 -25.48
CA ASP A 929 10.81 23.29 -24.25
C ASP A 929 10.91 24.18 -22.99
N PHE A 930 11.28 25.45 -23.16
CA PHE A 930 11.42 26.45 -22.11
C PHE A 930 10.55 27.69 -22.40
N CYS A 931 9.61 28.02 -21.52
CA CYS A 931 8.73 29.19 -21.68
C CYS A 931 8.33 29.86 -20.37
N GLN A 932 7.91 31.13 -20.46
CA GLN A 932 7.44 31.90 -19.30
C GLN A 932 6.24 31.21 -18.63
N PHE A 933 6.22 31.18 -17.29
CA PHE A 933 5.19 30.47 -16.53
C PHE A 933 3.77 30.98 -16.81
N GLU A 934 3.61 32.29 -16.98
CA GLU A 934 2.29 32.88 -17.31
C GLU A 934 1.84 32.50 -18.73
N VAL A 935 2.76 32.35 -19.70
CA VAL A 935 2.43 31.87 -21.05
C VAL A 935 2.05 30.38 -21.04
N PHE A 936 2.76 29.57 -20.25
CA PHE A 936 2.41 28.17 -20.00
C PHE A 936 0.99 28.06 -19.41
N LYS A 937 0.67 28.87 -18.38
CA LYS A 937 -0.67 28.94 -17.80
C LYS A 937 -1.71 29.38 -18.82
N GLU A 938 -1.49 30.49 -19.53
CA GLU A 938 -2.46 31.04 -20.48
C GLU A 938 -2.76 30.10 -21.65
N ARG A 939 -1.74 29.45 -22.22
CA ARG A 939 -1.86 28.71 -23.49
C ARG A 939 -1.95 27.20 -23.37
N ILE A 940 -1.52 26.61 -22.26
CA ILE A 940 -1.58 25.15 -22.04
C ILE A 940 -2.58 24.81 -20.92
N VAL A 941 -2.54 25.53 -19.79
CA VAL A 941 -3.39 25.19 -18.63
C VAL A 941 -4.83 25.72 -18.80
N ASN A 942 -4.99 27.03 -18.93
CA ASN A 942 -6.28 27.72 -18.94
C ASN A 942 -7.29 27.21 -20.00
N PRO A 943 -6.89 26.77 -21.21
CA PRO A 943 -7.83 26.19 -22.18
C PRO A 943 -8.57 24.95 -21.66
N HIS A 944 -7.95 24.18 -20.77
CA HIS A 944 -8.54 23.00 -20.14
C HIS A 944 -9.36 23.31 -18.88
N LEU A 945 -9.11 24.45 -18.20
CA LEU A 945 -9.81 24.87 -16.97
C LEU A 945 -11.26 25.32 -17.19
N LYS A 946 -11.78 25.26 -18.41
CA LYS A 946 -13.22 25.45 -18.73
C LYS A 946 -14.11 24.38 -18.10
N HIS A 947 -13.51 23.27 -17.66
CA HIS A 947 -14.18 22.10 -17.10
C HIS A 947 -13.48 21.68 -15.81
N ASP A 948 -14.23 21.06 -14.90
CA ASP A 948 -13.68 20.42 -13.70
C ASP A 948 -13.88 18.90 -13.76
N PHE A 949 -13.33 18.18 -12.79
CA PHE A 949 -13.46 16.72 -12.74
C PHE A 949 -14.92 16.25 -12.70
N ASN A 950 -15.78 16.93 -11.94
CA ASN A 950 -17.18 16.54 -11.80
C ASN A 950 -17.99 16.83 -13.07
N SER A 951 -17.64 17.85 -13.86
CA SER A 951 -18.27 18.10 -15.16
C SER A 951 -17.79 17.14 -16.25
N VAL A 952 -16.54 16.67 -16.20
CA VAL A 952 -16.00 15.64 -17.11
C VAL A 952 -16.50 14.24 -16.77
N CYS A 953 -16.66 13.93 -15.48
CA CYS A 953 -16.81 12.56 -14.96
C CYS A 953 -18.11 12.32 -14.18
N GLY A 954 -19.08 13.24 -14.30
CA GLY A 954 -20.25 13.32 -13.44
C GLY A 954 -21.17 12.10 -13.49
N ILE A 955 -21.51 11.58 -12.32
CA ILE A 955 -22.60 10.62 -12.14
C ILE A 955 -23.93 11.35 -12.39
N LYS A 956 -24.83 10.79 -13.21
CA LYS A 956 -26.25 11.18 -13.19
C LYS A 956 -26.88 10.79 -11.86
N LEU A 957 -26.72 11.65 -10.85
CA LEU A 957 -27.52 11.62 -9.63
C LEU A 957 -28.99 11.78 -10.02
N LYS A 958 -29.74 10.68 -10.05
CA LYS A 958 -31.20 10.72 -10.06
C LYS A 958 -31.67 11.25 -8.71
N MET A 959 -31.71 12.56 -8.56
CA MET A 959 -32.57 13.17 -7.56
C MET A 959 -34.03 12.94 -7.97
N PRO A 960 -34.94 12.58 -7.05
CA PRO A 960 -36.36 12.59 -7.34
C PRO A 960 -36.82 14.04 -7.48
N GLU A 961 -37.48 14.36 -8.59
CA GLU A 961 -38.05 15.69 -8.83
C GLU A 961 -39.15 16.01 -7.80
N ALA A 962 -38.86 16.92 -6.87
CA ALA A 962 -39.86 17.50 -5.98
C ALA A 962 -40.65 18.60 -6.71
N ASN A 963 -41.47 18.22 -7.69
CA ASN A 963 -42.40 19.13 -8.35
C ASN A 963 -43.62 19.42 -7.47
N CYS A 964 -43.54 20.47 -6.65
CA CYS A 964 -44.70 21.07 -5.97
C CYS A 964 -45.19 22.29 -6.77
N PRO A 965 -46.34 22.23 -7.45
CA PRO A 965 -46.79 23.29 -8.34
C PRO A 965 -47.54 24.40 -7.60
N LEU A 966 -47.26 25.66 -7.95
CA LEU A 966 -48.06 26.81 -7.55
C LEU A 966 -48.41 27.69 -8.76
N GLN A 967 -49.70 28.06 -8.82
CA GLN A 967 -50.31 29.09 -9.68
C GLN A 967 -50.67 28.74 -11.15
N LYS A 968 -51.90 28.19 -11.27
CA LYS A 968 -53.03 28.55 -12.18
C LYS A 968 -52.90 29.89 -12.97
N PRO A 969 -53.61 30.09 -14.12
CA PRO A 969 -55.00 29.63 -14.34
C PRO A 969 -55.49 29.17 -15.74
N CYS A 970 -56.50 28.27 -15.68
CA CYS A 970 -57.75 28.18 -16.48
C CYS A 970 -57.82 28.34 -18.02
N SER A 971 -58.19 27.24 -18.71
CA SER A 971 -59.47 27.10 -19.46
C SER A 971 -59.62 25.64 -19.98
N PHE A 972 -60.59 24.83 -19.54
CA PHE A 972 -62.03 24.71 -19.87
C PHE A 972 -62.36 23.94 -21.18
N THR A 973 -63.37 23.06 -21.10
CA THR A 973 -64.00 22.21 -22.17
C THR A 973 -63.19 20.99 -22.67
N SER A 974 -63.79 19.81 -22.98
CA SER A 974 -65.11 19.25 -22.61
C SER A 974 -65.19 17.72 -22.81
N LYS A 975 -66.24 17.10 -22.24
CA LYS A 975 -66.88 15.82 -22.64
C LYS A 975 -66.03 14.53 -22.72
N LEU A 976 -66.23 13.64 -21.74
CA LEU A 976 -66.99 12.39 -21.95
C LEU A 976 -67.34 11.68 -20.62
N SER A 977 -68.58 11.90 -20.18
CA SER A 977 -69.44 10.97 -19.43
C SER A 977 -69.49 9.57 -20.10
N ASN A 978 -69.81 8.43 -19.49
CA ASN A 978 -70.47 8.01 -18.23
C ASN A 978 -70.17 6.48 -18.09
N LEU A 979 -70.50 5.68 -17.06
CA LEU A 979 -70.87 5.80 -15.64
C LEU A 979 -71.55 4.44 -15.24
N PHE A 980 -71.08 3.80 -14.15
CA PHE A 980 -71.69 2.69 -13.36
C PHE A 980 -72.06 1.32 -13.98
N GLY A 981 -71.77 0.23 -13.22
CA GLY A 981 -72.35 -1.11 -13.45
C GLY A 981 -71.89 -2.29 -12.56
N ARG A 982 -72.40 -2.37 -11.31
CA ARG A 982 -72.68 -3.60 -10.50
C ARG A 982 -71.64 -4.75 -10.29
N PHE A 983 -71.23 -4.89 -9.03
CA PHE A 983 -71.47 -6.03 -8.10
C PHE A 983 -71.55 -7.51 -8.54
N PHE A 984 -70.81 -8.34 -7.77
CA PHE A 984 -71.08 -9.74 -7.28
C PHE A 984 -70.84 -11.01 -8.14
N ARG A 985 -70.08 -11.95 -7.51
CA ARG A 985 -70.24 -13.44 -7.49
C ARG A 985 -69.97 -14.22 -8.80
N LYS A 986 -69.59 -15.52 -8.81
CA LYS A 986 -68.91 -16.47 -7.87
C LYS A 986 -68.75 -17.81 -8.64
N LYS A 987 -67.69 -18.61 -8.39
CA LYS A 987 -67.64 -20.10 -8.57
C LYS A 987 -67.80 -20.65 -10.02
N ASP A 988 -67.44 -21.88 -10.39
CA ASP A 988 -66.53 -22.97 -9.95
C ASP A 988 -66.07 -23.66 -11.28
N HIS A 989 -64.90 -24.31 -11.41
CA HIS A 989 -64.75 -25.76 -11.19
C HIS A 989 -63.28 -26.24 -11.33
N ASN A 990 -62.98 -27.33 -10.61
CA ASN A 990 -61.79 -28.19 -10.66
C ASN A 990 -62.10 -29.45 -11.55
N PRO A 991 -61.21 -30.45 -11.82
CA PRO A 991 -60.03 -30.85 -11.05
C PRO A 991 -58.75 -31.35 -11.82
N CYS A 992 -57.73 -31.70 -11.02
CA CYS A 992 -56.80 -32.83 -11.23
C CYS A 992 -55.55 -32.71 -12.15
N VAL A 993 -54.35 -32.48 -11.55
CA VAL A 993 -53.26 -33.49 -11.35
C VAL A 993 -51.85 -32.85 -11.19
N LYS A 994 -51.14 -33.24 -10.11
CA LYS A 994 -49.68 -33.18 -9.80
C LYS A 994 -48.91 -31.84 -9.80
N ASN A 995 -48.21 -31.63 -8.67
CA ASN A 995 -46.86 -31.06 -8.49
C ASN A 995 -46.58 -29.60 -8.97
N LYS A 996 -45.95 -28.69 -8.23
CA LYS A 996 -45.11 -28.77 -7.00
C LYS A 996 -45.46 -27.62 -6.05
N LYS A 997 -45.04 -27.74 -4.78
CA LYS A 997 -45.09 -26.66 -3.76
C LYS A 997 -43.67 -26.36 -3.26
N ASN A 998 -43.51 -25.13 -2.77
CA ASN A 998 -42.41 -24.61 -1.93
C ASN A 998 -41.03 -24.35 -2.57
N GLU A 999 -40.48 -23.20 -2.16
CA GLU A 999 -39.07 -22.84 -1.92
C GLU A 999 -38.05 -23.01 -3.07
N LEU A 1000 -37.65 -21.87 -3.66
CA LEU A 1000 -36.40 -21.19 -3.29
C LEU A 1000 -36.42 -19.72 -3.74
#